data_AF-A0A973CJR6-F1
#
_entry.id   AF-A0A973CJR6-F1
#
_cell.length_a   1.000
_cell.length_b   1.000
_cell.length_c   1.000
_cell.angle_alpha   90.00
_cell.angle_beta   90.00
_cell.angle_gamma   90.00
#
_symmetry.space_group_name_H-M   'P 1'
#
loop_
_entity.id
_entity.type
_entity.pdbx_description
1 polymer ?
#
loop_
_entity_poly.entity_id
_entity_poly.type
_entity_poly.pdbx_seq_one_letter_code
_entity_poly.pdbx_strand_id
1 'polypeptide(L)'
;MNNNKFHRRYSDGSHNVQPVFNANGILFETHPDYFPLIKGKRKDCNWNTYYNTNRKKNKVHGFSWQPCLSNPDVQKMFIDTARKNFDGGFAGTEFFGGRKDAVDFSLHFNDGQGNCECKNCVKMNVKGTPVRFGRQLTFAKIIARETYKTHPNKILWLTCYGNAIPPEEALKDLPPNLYFTVCSDRAQYRDAKFRAKDEADLKRLLTYAKGVGLYEYFYGYGFVIPRIYSRLLASSFKKAHKMGAMAVTGEAYCNWSLDGPKLWVASKLMWNPNLDVGKLTDEFCTIMFEEAADPMRKHFELSESNWEKQKGKGRCQFKWWQDMTQLQLMSLKVMKTSEAYIDKALSMDVSDEVKERIRFYRDGFKTTSNFISMYHPAAKKSNIDAIIKDMDDKLKLRDPAIKFAQTLLKDPLYFHVWSGGPLKTHQTLQIHRVDFALSHGMLKNAKLLSRKVTELKGAKNTLEHSLAAIKKYMAAHPDAKALQRILDKPNEFFPQQMTAIRTKKTMRVDGKDNESAWKKIPAQGDFELSRINTMIKPNNIHKDKATPNSATTFRITFDKTKLYIFVSSEIKKNQLKMKQRKEDNYNIISDDLIQIKFDANSTGKEFLSMQLNALGNSRTTKNGDANKWNPVFDCKSIVTDDTWKLEIAIPFEEMGVIGVDGAFEGGKSWRFNIGRKAVRDRQASAWVRVPHTEKFGNADNCGVIYFEKAK
;
A
#
# COMPACT_ATOMS: atom_id res chain seq x y z
N MET A 1 41.10 -6.36 -25.05
CA MET A 1 40.03 -7.28 -25.49
C MET A 1 38.84 -7.13 -24.55
N ASN A 2 37.86 -6.29 -24.93
CA ASN A 2 36.71 -5.94 -24.10
C ASN A 2 35.59 -6.97 -24.30
N ASN A 3 35.57 -7.98 -23.42
CA ASN A 3 34.52 -8.98 -23.40
C ASN A 3 33.19 -8.36 -22.95
N ASN A 4 32.29 -8.22 -23.92
CA ASN A 4 30.89 -7.86 -23.80
C ASN A 4 30.19 -8.75 -22.72
N LYS A 5 29.47 -8.22 -21.73
CA LYS A 5 28.91 -8.99 -20.59
C LYS A 5 27.41 -9.30 -20.68
N PHE A 6 26.75 -9.01 -21.81
CA PHE A 6 25.38 -9.48 -22.10
C PHE A 6 25.36 -10.68 -23.09
N HIS A 7 26.45 -11.46 -23.20
CA HIS A 7 26.59 -12.54 -24.20
C HIS A 7 25.55 -13.67 -24.12
N ARG A 8 24.91 -13.91 -22.97
CA ARG A 8 23.92 -14.99 -22.82
C ARG A 8 22.60 -14.46 -22.32
N ARG A 9 21.64 -14.36 -23.25
CA ARG A 9 20.23 -14.22 -22.91
C ARG A 9 19.74 -15.59 -22.46
N TYR A 10 19.32 -15.70 -21.21
CA TYR A 10 18.52 -16.85 -20.75
C TYR A 10 17.07 -16.65 -21.22
N SER A 11 16.33 -17.74 -21.34
CA SER A 11 14.86 -17.68 -21.39
C SER A 11 14.42 -16.82 -20.22
N ASP A 12 13.52 -15.88 -20.48
CA ASP A 12 12.85 -15.21 -19.39
C ASP A 12 12.26 -16.31 -18.49
N GLY A 13 12.30 -16.14 -17.17
CA GLY A 13 11.68 -17.10 -16.23
C GLY A 13 10.15 -17.10 -16.34
N SER A 14 9.61 -17.07 -17.55
CA SER A 14 8.23 -16.85 -17.95
C SER A 14 7.40 -18.11 -17.77
N HIS A 15 6.10 -17.88 -17.56
CA HIS A 15 5.09 -18.93 -17.36
C HIS A 15 4.93 -19.79 -18.61
N ASN A 16 5.71 -20.86 -18.72
CA ASN A 16 5.76 -21.72 -19.90
C ASN A 16 4.76 -22.88 -19.89
N VAL A 17 4.08 -23.11 -18.76
CA VAL A 17 3.06 -24.17 -18.66
C VAL A 17 1.95 -24.00 -19.69
N GLN A 18 1.42 -22.79 -19.84
CA GLN A 18 0.33 -22.54 -20.77
C GLN A 18 0.74 -22.62 -22.25
N PRO A 19 1.88 -22.03 -22.70
CA PRO A 19 2.46 -22.29 -24.01
C PRO A 19 2.55 -23.77 -24.40
N VAL A 20 3.04 -24.63 -23.50
CA VAL A 20 3.18 -26.06 -23.75
C VAL A 20 1.82 -26.73 -24.02
N PHE A 21 0.75 -26.29 -23.35
CA PHE A 21 -0.60 -26.82 -23.51
C PHE A 21 -1.39 -26.21 -24.68
N ASN A 22 -1.17 -24.93 -24.99
CA ASN A 22 -1.94 -24.19 -26.00
C ASN A 22 -1.58 -24.56 -27.45
N ALA A 23 -0.47 -25.23 -27.69
CA ALA A 23 -0.06 -25.66 -29.04
C ALA A 23 -1.12 -26.55 -29.75
N ASN A 24 -2.05 -27.15 -29.01
CA ASN A 24 -2.94 -28.19 -29.53
C ASN A 24 -4.44 -27.85 -29.58
N GLY A 25 -4.88 -26.65 -29.14
CA GLY A 25 -6.23 -26.09 -29.34
C GLY A 25 -7.46 -26.81 -28.73
N ILE A 26 -7.41 -28.14 -28.53
CA ILE A 26 -8.54 -29.05 -28.23
C ILE A 26 -8.19 -30.03 -27.08
N LEU A 27 -7.06 -29.81 -26.39
CA LEU A 27 -6.46 -30.82 -25.50
C LEU A 27 -7.38 -31.29 -24.34
N PHE A 28 -8.34 -30.49 -23.90
CA PHE A 28 -9.25 -30.91 -22.81
C PHE A 28 -10.27 -31.96 -23.25
N GLU A 29 -10.74 -31.91 -24.50
CA GLU A 29 -11.77 -32.83 -24.99
C GLU A 29 -11.19 -34.24 -25.18
N THR A 30 -9.94 -34.33 -25.64
CA THR A 30 -9.25 -35.60 -25.88
C THR A 30 -8.45 -36.10 -24.68
N HIS A 31 -7.95 -35.20 -23.83
CA HIS A 31 -7.11 -35.54 -22.66
C HIS A 31 -7.53 -34.78 -21.39
N PRO A 32 -8.77 -34.98 -20.90
CA PRO A 32 -9.26 -34.28 -19.70
C PRO A 32 -8.45 -34.60 -18.43
N ASP A 33 -7.74 -35.72 -18.41
CA ASP A 33 -6.86 -36.18 -17.33
C ASP A 33 -5.55 -35.39 -17.23
N TYR A 34 -5.14 -34.65 -18.28
CA TYR A 34 -3.98 -33.76 -18.25
C TYR A 34 -4.25 -32.50 -17.41
N PHE A 35 -5.52 -32.17 -17.23
CA PHE A 35 -5.99 -30.98 -16.53
C PHE A 35 -6.23 -31.27 -15.05
N PRO A 36 -6.26 -30.25 -14.18
CA PRO A 36 -6.37 -30.47 -12.75
C PRO A 36 -7.72 -31.06 -12.35
N LEU A 37 -7.69 -32.06 -11.47
CA LEU A 37 -8.85 -32.47 -10.67
C LEU A 37 -9.04 -31.44 -9.55
N ILE A 38 -10.15 -30.73 -9.53
CA ILE A 38 -10.46 -29.74 -8.48
C ILE A 38 -11.88 -30.00 -8.00
N LYS A 39 -12.04 -30.23 -6.69
CA LYS A 39 -13.32 -30.59 -6.05
C LYS A 39 -13.99 -31.78 -6.76
N GLY A 40 -13.19 -32.81 -7.05
CA GLY A 40 -13.65 -34.04 -7.69
C GLY A 40 -13.97 -33.95 -9.19
N LYS A 41 -13.72 -32.81 -9.85
CA LYS A 41 -13.99 -32.65 -11.31
C LYS A 41 -12.76 -32.15 -12.05
N ARG A 42 -12.49 -32.71 -13.24
CA ARG A 42 -11.47 -32.18 -14.16
C ARG A 42 -11.95 -30.84 -14.72
N LYS A 43 -11.08 -29.83 -14.69
CA LYS A 43 -11.44 -28.47 -15.09
C LYS A 43 -10.77 -28.11 -16.41
N ASP A 44 -11.59 -27.77 -17.41
CA ASP A 44 -11.10 -27.11 -18.61
C ASP A 44 -10.57 -25.72 -18.24
N CYS A 45 -9.34 -25.45 -18.66
CA CYS A 45 -8.60 -24.24 -18.33
C CYS A 45 -7.97 -23.58 -19.58
N ASN A 46 -8.53 -23.83 -20.77
CA ASN A 46 -8.05 -23.26 -22.03
C ASN A 46 -8.13 -21.72 -22.06
N TRP A 47 -7.15 -21.10 -22.72
CA TRP A 47 -6.93 -19.65 -22.87
C TRP A 47 -8.15 -18.88 -23.40
N ASN A 48 -8.95 -19.47 -24.29
CA ASN A 48 -10.13 -18.82 -24.89
C ASN A 48 -11.24 -18.46 -23.89
N THR A 49 -11.10 -18.86 -22.62
CA THR A 49 -11.99 -18.43 -21.54
C THR A 49 -11.65 -17.05 -20.97
N TYR A 50 -10.53 -16.43 -21.36
CA TYR A 50 -10.14 -15.08 -20.93
C TYR A 50 -11.00 -13.96 -21.55
N TYR A 51 -11.46 -14.12 -22.80
CA TYR A 51 -12.26 -13.12 -23.51
C TYR A 51 -13.77 -13.36 -23.47
N ASN A 52 -14.22 -14.48 -22.90
CA ASN A 52 -15.65 -14.78 -22.82
C ASN A 52 -16.23 -14.23 -21.51
N THR A 53 -16.80 -13.03 -21.58
CA THR A 53 -17.44 -12.28 -20.48
C THR A 53 -18.65 -12.97 -19.86
N ASN A 54 -19.08 -14.12 -20.40
CA ASN A 54 -20.14 -14.92 -19.83
C ASN A 54 -19.63 -15.77 -18.65
N ARG A 55 -19.74 -15.21 -17.44
CA ARG A 55 -19.59 -15.86 -16.13
C ARG A 55 -20.57 -17.05 -15.95
N LYS A 56 -20.41 -18.15 -16.70
CA LYS A 56 -21.01 -19.44 -16.35
C LYS A 56 -20.17 -20.09 -15.24
N LYS A 57 -20.85 -20.50 -14.16
CA LYS A 57 -20.37 -20.87 -12.80
C LYS A 57 -19.30 -21.99 -12.68
N ASN A 58 -18.67 -22.45 -13.77
CA ASN A 58 -17.80 -23.65 -13.74
C ASN A 58 -16.39 -23.49 -14.33
N LYS A 59 -15.96 -22.29 -14.74
CA LYS A 59 -14.64 -22.05 -15.35
C LYS A 59 -13.66 -21.39 -14.37
N VAL A 60 -12.42 -21.88 -14.31
CA VAL A 60 -11.32 -21.28 -13.54
C VAL A 60 -10.67 -20.20 -14.42
N HIS A 61 -10.30 -19.04 -13.86
CA HIS A 61 -9.57 -18.00 -14.60
C HIS A 61 -8.34 -18.61 -15.31
N GLY A 62 -8.16 -18.31 -16.60
CA GLY A 62 -7.18 -18.98 -17.49
C GLY A 62 -5.70 -18.94 -17.07
N PHE A 63 -5.34 -18.13 -16.07
CA PHE A 63 -4.00 -18.08 -15.48
C PHE A 63 -3.88 -18.85 -14.15
N SER A 64 -4.99 -19.15 -13.47
CA SER A 64 -4.97 -19.62 -12.07
C SER A 64 -5.00 -21.12 -11.87
N TRP A 65 -4.59 -21.90 -12.86
CA TRP A 65 -4.62 -23.36 -12.84
C TRP A 65 -3.23 -23.96 -13.08
N GLN A 66 -3.04 -25.19 -12.60
CA GLN A 66 -1.85 -26.00 -12.85
C GLN A 66 -2.28 -27.35 -13.44
N PRO A 67 -1.57 -27.91 -14.42
CA PRO A 67 -1.91 -29.22 -14.97
C PRO A 67 -1.73 -30.33 -13.93
N CYS A 68 -2.19 -31.54 -14.28
CA CYS A 68 -1.96 -32.73 -13.48
C CYS A 68 -0.49 -33.16 -13.58
N LEU A 69 0.39 -32.58 -12.76
CA LEU A 69 1.85 -32.79 -12.78
C LEU A 69 2.29 -34.24 -12.54
N SER A 70 1.44 -35.07 -11.94
CA SER A 70 1.71 -36.50 -11.75
C SER A 70 1.31 -37.38 -12.95
N ASN A 71 0.72 -36.80 -14.01
CA ASN A 71 0.36 -37.55 -15.20
C ASN A 71 1.64 -37.80 -16.04
N PRO A 72 2.01 -39.05 -16.33
CA PRO A 72 3.21 -39.37 -17.11
C PRO A 72 3.25 -38.72 -18.49
N ASP A 73 2.11 -38.60 -19.17
CA ASP A 73 2.05 -37.98 -20.49
C ASP A 73 2.26 -36.47 -20.42
N VAL A 74 1.75 -35.83 -19.36
CA VAL A 74 2.05 -34.41 -19.10
C VAL A 74 3.55 -34.25 -18.85
N GLN A 75 4.19 -35.13 -18.06
CA GLN A 75 5.64 -35.08 -17.85
C GLN A 75 6.40 -35.25 -19.18
N LYS A 76 6.01 -36.25 -19.99
CA LYS A 76 6.58 -36.50 -21.32
C LYS A 76 6.44 -35.28 -22.23
N MET A 77 5.28 -34.64 -22.25
CA MET A 77 5.02 -33.44 -23.06
C MET A 77 6.00 -32.30 -22.74
N PHE A 78 6.29 -32.05 -21.46
CA PHE A 78 7.29 -31.04 -21.08
C PHE A 78 8.72 -31.47 -21.41
N ILE A 79 9.06 -32.75 -21.23
CA ILE A 79 10.38 -33.29 -21.60
C ILE A 79 10.63 -33.10 -23.09
N ASP A 80 9.68 -33.50 -23.93
CA ASP A 80 9.79 -33.41 -25.38
C ASP A 80 9.81 -31.95 -25.84
N THR A 81 9.02 -31.08 -25.21
CA THR A 81 9.04 -29.64 -25.52
C THR A 81 10.37 -29.00 -25.14
N ALA A 82 10.93 -29.33 -23.97
CA ALA A 82 12.23 -28.82 -23.54
C ALA A 82 13.35 -29.28 -24.47
N ARG A 83 13.38 -30.56 -24.86
CA ARG A 83 14.34 -31.10 -25.84
C ARG A 83 14.21 -30.41 -27.19
N LYS A 84 12.99 -30.32 -27.73
CA LYS A 84 12.71 -29.59 -28.97
C LYS A 84 13.18 -28.13 -28.91
N ASN A 85 13.05 -27.46 -27.76
CA ASN A 85 13.60 -26.12 -27.56
C ASN A 85 15.12 -26.11 -27.59
N PHE A 86 15.79 -27.05 -26.92
CA PHE A 86 17.24 -27.17 -26.91
C PHE A 86 17.85 -27.48 -28.28
N ASP A 87 17.11 -28.21 -29.13
CA ASP A 87 17.44 -28.55 -30.51
C ASP A 87 17.10 -27.41 -31.51
N GLY A 88 16.62 -26.27 -31.03
CA GLY A 88 16.27 -25.11 -31.86
C GLY A 88 14.94 -25.22 -32.61
N GLY A 89 14.14 -26.26 -32.33
CA GLY A 89 12.86 -26.55 -32.97
C GLY A 89 11.64 -25.92 -32.29
N PHE A 90 11.77 -25.35 -31.08
CA PHE A 90 10.65 -24.68 -30.40
C PHE A 90 10.60 -23.21 -30.81
N ALA A 91 9.67 -22.89 -31.71
CA ALA A 91 9.12 -21.55 -31.78
C ALA A 91 8.40 -21.32 -30.44
N GLY A 92 8.93 -20.43 -29.59
CA GLY A 92 8.13 -19.89 -28.50
C GLY A 92 6.78 -19.41 -29.05
N THR A 93 5.80 -19.19 -28.17
CA THR A 93 4.55 -18.53 -28.59
C THR A 93 4.88 -17.27 -29.39
N GLU A 94 3.99 -16.83 -30.29
CA GLU A 94 4.14 -15.59 -31.09
C GLU A 94 4.61 -14.36 -30.27
N PHE A 95 4.48 -14.43 -28.94
CA PHE A 95 4.96 -13.44 -27.98
C PHE A 95 6.48 -13.42 -27.74
N PHE A 96 7.21 -14.53 -27.82
CA PHE A 96 8.60 -14.62 -27.30
C PHE A 96 9.69 -15.09 -28.28
N GLY A 97 9.34 -15.54 -29.49
CA GLY A 97 10.30 -15.83 -30.57
C GLY A 97 11.17 -17.07 -30.31
N GLY A 98 11.15 -18.03 -31.23
CA GLY A 98 12.05 -19.20 -31.15
C GLY A 98 13.52 -18.79 -31.15
N ARG A 99 14.34 -19.47 -30.32
CA ARG A 99 15.80 -19.30 -30.30
C ARG A 99 16.46 -20.55 -30.86
N LYS A 100 17.14 -20.43 -32.00
CA LYS A 100 17.86 -21.54 -32.64
C LYS A 100 19.04 -22.06 -31.79
N ASP A 101 19.49 -21.27 -30.81
CA ASP A 101 20.63 -21.53 -29.92
C ASP A 101 20.22 -21.61 -28.43
N ALA A 102 18.96 -21.94 -28.12
CA ALA A 102 18.46 -21.93 -26.75
C ALA A 102 19.34 -22.75 -25.79
N VAL A 103 19.96 -22.08 -24.82
CA VAL A 103 20.81 -22.69 -23.79
C VAL A 103 19.99 -23.18 -22.58
N ASP A 104 18.72 -22.77 -22.52
CA ASP A 104 17.85 -22.99 -21.37
C ASP A 104 16.36 -22.97 -21.71
N PHE A 105 15.56 -23.47 -20.76
CA PHE A 105 14.10 -23.52 -20.83
C PHE A 105 13.48 -23.27 -19.44
N SER A 106 12.54 -22.34 -19.35
CA SER A 106 11.82 -22.07 -18.11
C SER A 106 10.73 -23.13 -17.85
N LEU A 107 10.71 -23.67 -16.64
CA LEU A 107 9.63 -24.49 -16.09
C LEU A 107 8.76 -23.66 -15.13
N HIS A 108 8.73 -22.33 -15.28
CA HIS A 108 7.90 -21.50 -14.45
C HIS A 108 6.40 -21.72 -14.75
N PHE A 109 5.60 -21.73 -13.68
CA PHE A 109 4.22 -22.19 -13.69
C PHE A 109 3.23 -21.05 -13.64
N ASN A 110 2.03 -21.23 -14.20
CA ASN A 110 0.99 -20.20 -14.30
C ASN A 110 0.66 -19.51 -12.96
N ASP A 111 0.18 -18.28 -13.03
CA ASP A 111 -0.19 -17.47 -11.87
C ASP A 111 -1.49 -17.90 -11.17
N GLY A 112 -1.38 -18.61 -10.05
CA GLY A 112 -2.48 -18.88 -9.14
C GLY A 112 -2.37 -20.24 -8.44
N GLN A 113 -3.44 -20.64 -7.75
CA GLN A 113 -3.45 -21.75 -6.78
C GLN A 113 -4.20 -23.00 -7.24
N GLY A 114 -4.72 -23.06 -8.48
CA GLY A 114 -5.54 -24.16 -9.01
C GLY A 114 -4.77 -25.46 -9.26
N ASN A 115 -4.19 -26.00 -8.20
CA ASN A 115 -3.39 -27.21 -8.16
C ASN A 115 -4.30 -28.44 -8.26
N CYS A 116 -3.89 -29.45 -9.03
CA CYS A 116 -4.60 -30.74 -9.11
C CYS A 116 -4.67 -31.45 -7.74
N GLU A 117 -5.84 -31.93 -7.35
CA GLU A 117 -6.12 -32.60 -6.07
C GLU A 117 -6.07 -34.14 -6.18
N CYS A 118 -5.68 -34.68 -7.34
CA CYS A 118 -5.61 -36.14 -7.50
C CYS A 118 -4.55 -36.75 -6.55
N LYS A 119 -4.79 -38.00 -6.13
CA LYS A 119 -3.94 -38.70 -5.13
C LYS A 119 -2.45 -38.69 -5.53
N ASN A 120 -2.15 -38.83 -6.82
CA ASN A 120 -0.77 -38.86 -7.31
C ASN A 120 -0.10 -37.47 -7.28
N CYS A 121 -0.84 -36.39 -7.58
CA CYS A 121 -0.32 -35.02 -7.44
C CYS A 121 -0.08 -34.64 -5.98
N VAL A 122 -0.93 -35.10 -5.06
CA VAL A 122 -0.75 -34.86 -3.62
C VAL A 122 0.54 -35.52 -3.11
N LYS A 123 0.87 -36.73 -3.58
CA LYS A 123 2.12 -37.43 -3.24
C LYS A 123 3.39 -36.70 -3.68
N MET A 124 3.30 -35.82 -4.68
CA MET A 124 4.44 -35.02 -5.17
C MET A 124 4.72 -33.77 -4.31
N ASN A 125 3.87 -33.45 -3.34
CA ASN A 125 4.07 -32.27 -2.49
C ASN A 125 5.32 -32.44 -1.61
N VAL A 126 6.06 -31.34 -1.39
CA VAL A 126 7.25 -31.32 -0.54
C VAL A 126 6.90 -30.72 0.82
N LYS A 127 7.15 -31.47 1.91
CA LYS A 127 6.92 -31.00 3.28
C LYS A 127 7.73 -29.72 3.54
N GLY A 128 7.15 -28.75 4.25
CA GLY A 128 7.80 -27.47 4.56
C GLY A 128 7.82 -26.46 3.41
N THR A 129 7.15 -26.76 2.29
CA THR A 129 6.93 -25.79 1.19
C THR A 129 5.45 -25.54 0.96
N PRO A 130 5.05 -24.39 0.42
CA PRO A 130 3.71 -24.20 -0.11
C PRO A 130 3.38 -25.29 -1.14
N VAL A 131 2.18 -25.88 -1.06
CA VAL A 131 1.74 -27.01 -1.90
C VAL A 131 2.06 -26.81 -3.38
N ARG A 132 1.75 -25.62 -3.92
CA ARG A 132 2.06 -25.23 -5.30
C ARG A 132 3.54 -25.47 -5.61
N PHE A 133 4.43 -24.83 -4.87
CA PHE A 133 5.86 -24.84 -5.19
C PHE A 133 6.53 -26.19 -4.89
N GLY A 134 6.15 -26.87 -3.79
CA GLY A 134 6.70 -28.19 -3.49
C GLY A 134 6.45 -29.20 -4.60
N ARG A 135 5.23 -29.21 -5.15
CA ARG A 135 4.88 -30.08 -6.27
C ARG A 135 5.65 -29.73 -7.55
N GLN A 136 5.81 -28.43 -7.80
CA GLN A 136 6.55 -27.91 -8.94
C GLN A 136 8.02 -28.33 -8.88
N LEU A 137 8.63 -28.33 -7.70
CA LEU A 137 9.99 -28.82 -7.51
C LEU A 137 10.11 -30.31 -7.87
N THR A 138 9.22 -31.16 -7.37
CA THR A 138 9.23 -32.59 -7.69
C THR A 138 9.08 -32.83 -9.19
N PHE A 139 8.14 -32.12 -9.84
CA PHE A 139 7.95 -32.17 -11.29
C PHE A 139 9.18 -31.71 -12.07
N ALA A 140 9.78 -30.58 -11.67
CA ALA A 140 10.97 -30.03 -12.32
C ALA A 140 12.17 -30.98 -12.21
N LYS A 141 12.33 -31.70 -11.08
CA LYS A 141 13.37 -32.72 -10.92
C LYS A 141 13.21 -33.87 -11.92
N ILE A 142 11.97 -34.32 -12.18
CA ILE A 142 11.69 -35.38 -13.16
C ILE A 142 12.13 -34.93 -14.55
N ILE A 143 11.67 -33.75 -14.99
CA ILE A 143 12.02 -33.21 -16.31
C ILE A 143 13.53 -32.99 -16.43
N ALA A 144 14.15 -32.45 -15.37
CA ALA A 144 15.58 -32.17 -15.36
C ALA A 144 16.42 -33.45 -15.50
N ARG A 145 16.08 -34.53 -14.78
CA ARG A 145 16.75 -35.83 -14.93
C ARG A 145 16.63 -36.37 -16.35
N GLU A 146 15.44 -36.34 -16.93
CA GLU A 146 15.21 -36.90 -18.27
C GLU A 146 15.86 -36.07 -19.39
N THR A 147 15.83 -34.75 -19.28
CA THR A 147 16.49 -33.87 -20.25
C THR A 147 18.01 -33.91 -20.11
N TYR A 148 18.56 -34.09 -18.90
CA TYR A 148 20.00 -34.18 -18.67
C TYR A 148 20.64 -35.38 -19.38
N LYS A 149 19.90 -36.49 -19.55
CA LYS A 149 20.39 -37.69 -20.27
C LYS A 149 20.78 -37.38 -21.72
N THR A 150 20.09 -36.45 -22.38
CA THR A 150 20.33 -36.12 -23.81
C THR A 150 20.93 -34.73 -24.00
N HIS A 151 20.75 -33.81 -23.04
CA HIS A 151 21.17 -32.41 -23.12
C HIS A 151 21.88 -31.95 -21.84
N PRO A 152 23.01 -32.57 -21.45
CA PRO A 152 23.67 -32.26 -20.17
C PRO A 152 24.19 -30.81 -20.06
N ASN A 153 24.38 -30.14 -21.20
CA ASN A 153 24.87 -28.75 -21.29
C ASN A 153 23.74 -27.69 -21.29
N LYS A 154 22.47 -28.11 -21.18
CA LYS A 154 21.30 -27.21 -21.22
C LYS A 154 20.66 -27.09 -19.85
N ILE A 155 20.08 -25.93 -19.56
CA ILE A 155 19.60 -25.56 -18.21
C ILE A 155 18.07 -25.48 -18.16
N LEU A 156 17.47 -25.85 -17.03
CA LEU A 156 16.06 -25.64 -16.72
C LEU A 156 15.92 -24.65 -15.55
N TRP A 157 15.09 -23.62 -15.71
CA TRP A 157 14.83 -22.65 -14.63
C TRP A 157 13.54 -22.97 -13.88
N LEU A 158 13.62 -22.94 -12.55
CA LEU A 158 12.46 -22.95 -11.66
C LEU A 158 12.46 -21.70 -10.76
N THR A 159 11.43 -20.87 -10.90
CA THR A 159 11.31 -19.64 -10.12
C THR A 159 10.70 -19.90 -8.75
N CYS A 160 11.40 -19.51 -7.68
CA CYS A 160 10.94 -19.49 -6.29
C CYS A 160 9.99 -18.29 -6.06
N TYR A 161 8.75 -18.42 -6.51
CA TYR A 161 7.76 -17.35 -6.45
C TYR A 161 7.32 -17.03 -5.00
N GLY A 162 7.17 -15.75 -4.66
CA GLY A 162 6.74 -15.32 -3.32
C GLY A 162 7.67 -15.74 -2.18
N ASN A 163 8.97 -15.90 -2.42
CA ASN A 163 9.96 -16.46 -1.49
C ASN A 163 9.60 -17.88 -0.99
N ALA A 164 8.94 -18.68 -1.83
CA ALA A 164 8.76 -20.12 -1.60
C ALA A 164 10.08 -20.86 -1.84
N ILE A 165 10.99 -20.80 -0.87
CA ILE A 165 12.31 -21.42 -0.97
C ILE A 165 12.25 -22.82 -0.36
N PRO A 166 12.70 -23.89 -1.07
CA PRO A 166 12.65 -25.25 -0.54
C PRO A 166 13.46 -25.42 0.76
N PRO A 167 13.05 -26.31 1.68
CA PRO A 167 13.91 -26.75 2.77
C PRO A 167 15.14 -27.47 2.24
N GLU A 168 16.20 -27.54 3.04
CA GLU A 168 17.49 -28.12 2.62
C GLU A 168 17.37 -29.58 2.21
N GLU A 169 16.53 -30.36 2.90
CA GLU A 169 16.25 -31.77 2.60
C GLU A 169 15.74 -31.95 1.17
N ALA A 170 14.94 -31.00 0.67
CA ALA A 170 14.42 -31.03 -0.69
C ALA A 170 15.48 -30.63 -1.74
N LEU A 171 16.57 -30.00 -1.32
CA LEU A 171 17.65 -29.51 -2.18
C LEU A 171 18.83 -30.51 -2.30
N LYS A 172 18.99 -31.45 -1.37
CA LYS A 172 20.10 -32.42 -1.35
C LYS A 172 20.21 -33.31 -2.61
N ASP A 173 19.07 -33.59 -3.24
CA ASP A 173 18.96 -34.42 -4.43
C ASP A 173 18.47 -33.59 -5.63
N LEU A 174 19.28 -32.61 -6.05
CA LEU A 174 18.99 -31.75 -7.20
C LEU A 174 19.72 -32.22 -8.46
N PRO A 175 19.02 -32.34 -9.60
CA PRO A 175 19.66 -32.58 -10.89
C PRO A 175 20.63 -31.43 -11.26
N PRO A 176 21.78 -31.72 -11.90
CA PRO A 176 22.79 -30.71 -12.20
C PRO A 176 22.32 -29.55 -13.09
N ASN A 177 21.30 -29.78 -13.92
CA ASN A 177 20.75 -28.79 -14.84
C ASN A 177 19.50 -28.06 -14.32
N LEU A 178 19.09 -28.25 -13.07
CA LEU A 178 17.95 -27.54 -12.49
C LEU A 178 18.42 -26.30 -11.70
N TYR A 179 18.18 -25.13 -12.27
CA TYR A 179 18.60 -23.83 -11.74
C TYR A 179 17.40 -23.06 -11.19
N PHE A 180 17.65 -22.11 -10.30
CA PHE A 180 16.59 -21.36 -9.62
C PHE A 180 16.65 -19.87 -9.89
N THR A 181 15.50 -19.20 -9.92
CA THR A 181 15.43 -17.74 -9.77
C THR A 181 14.65 -17.37 -8.51
N VAL A 182 15.05 -16.30 -7.82
CA VAL A 182 14.39 -15.86 -6.57
C VAL A 182 13.64 -14.56 -6.78
N CYS A 183 12.30 -14.65 -6.74
CA CYS A 183 11.39 -13.49 -6.81
C CYS A 183 11.39 -12.72 -5.50
N SER A 184 11.93 -11.49 -5.51
CA SER A 184 11.94 -10.64 -4.33
C SER A 184 11.75 -9.17 -4.71
N ASP A 185 10.96 -8.44 -3.92
CA ASP A 185 10.84 -6.98 -4.00
C ASP A 185 12.02 -6.33 -3.26
N ARG A 186 13.16 -6.19 -3.94
CA ARG A 186 14.38 -5.65 -3.33
C ARG A 186 14.32 -4.14 -3.10
N ALA A 187 13.25 -3.48 -3.56
CA ALA A 187 12.90 -2.13 -3.09
C ALA A 187 12.62 -2.09 -1.58
N GLN A 188 12.44 -3.24 -0.93
CA GLN A 188 12.25 -3.37 0.53
C GLN A 188 13.55 -3.65 1.30
N TYR A 189 14.72 -3.69 0.65
CA TYR A 189 16.01 -3.98 1.31
C TYR A 189 16.44 -2.96 2.39
N ARG A 190 15.76 -1.82 2.48
CA ARG A 190 15.87 -0.91 3.63
C ARG A 190 15.38 -1.53 4.95
N ASP A 191 14.55 -2.58 4.91
CA ASP A 191 14.27 -3.42 6.08
C ASP A 191 15.37 -4.48 6.23
N ALA A 192 16.24 -4.30 7.23
CA ALA A 192 17.36 -5.20 7.50
C ALA A 192 16.94 -6.66 7.75
N LYS A 193 15.78 -6.90 8.38
CA LYS A 193 15.28 -8.27 8.62
C LYS A 193 14.85 -8.93 7.32
N PHE A 194 14.22 -8.16 6.43
CA PHE A 194 13.84 -8.65 5.11
C PHE A 194 15.08 -8.96 4.26
N ARG A 195 16.05 -8.03 4.19
CA ARG A 195 17.32 -8.21 3.49
C ARG A 195 18.07 -9.46 3.99
N ALA A 196 18.24 -9.60 5.31
CA ALA A 196 18.95 -10.75 5.89
C ALA A 196 18.28 -12.08 5.54
N LYS A 197 16.94 -12.13 5.54
CA LYS A 197 16.20 -13.33 5.13
C LYS A 197 16.42 -13.65 3.64
N ASP A 198 16.31 -12.65 2.76
CA ASP A 198 16.49 -12.83 1.32
C ASP A 198 17.90 -13.31 0.97
N GLU A 199 18.92 -12.75 1.64
CA GLU A 199 20.31 -13.17 1.50
C GLU A 199 20.56 -14.60 2.01
N ALA A 200 19.93 -15.00 3.13
CA ALA A 200 20.02 -16.35 3.64
C ALA A 200 19.34 -17.37 2.71
N ASP A 201 18.19 -17.00 2.13
CA ASP A 201 17.47 -17.79 1.15
C ASP A 201 18.29 -18.00 -0.13
N LEU A 202 18.92 -16.94 -0.64
CA LEU A 202 19.84 -17.01 -1.78
C LEU A 202 21.04 -17.92 -1.48
N LYS A 203 21.68 -17.74 -0.31
CA LYS A 203 22.81 -18.56 0.12
C LYS A 203 22.43 -20.04 0.19
N ARG A 204 21.27 -20.36 0.75
CA ARG A 204 20.77 -21.74 0.83
C ARG A 204 20.62 -22.36 -0.56
N LEU A 205 20.04 -21.66 -1.53
CA LEU A 205 19.94 -22.19 -2.89
C LEU A 205 21.31 -22.39 -3.53
N LEU A 206 22.23 -21.43 -3.35
CA LEU A 206 23.59 -21.50 -3.89
C LEU A 206 24.45 -22.63 -3.28
N THR A 207 24.12 -23.10 -2.07
CA THR A 207 24.77 -24.27 -1.48
C THR A 207 24.50 -25.57 -2.26
N TYR A 208 23.31 -25.68 -2.88
CA TYR A 208 22.85 -26.95 -3.46
C TYR A 208 22.67 -26.92 -4.98
N ALA A 209 22.29 -25.78 -5.57
CA ALA A 209 22.05 -25.63 -7.00
C ALA A 209 23.29 -25.09 -7.72
N LYS A 210 23.57 -25.61 -8.93
CA LYS A 210 24.69 -25.15 -9.76
C LYS A 210 24.52 -23.74 -10.32
N GLY A 211 23.31 -23.18 -10.30
CA GLY A 211 23.07 -21.81 -10.68
C GLY A 211 21.81 -21.22 -10.05
N VAL A 212 21.95 -19.97 -9.61
CA VAL A 212 20.87 -19.18 -9.02
C VAL A 212 20.87 -17.80 -9.67
N GLY A 213 19.69 -17.33 -10.05
CA GLY A 213 19.43 -16.00 -10.56
C GLY A 213 18.51 -15.20 -9.64
N LEU A 214 18.50 -13.89 -9.83
CA LEU A 214 17.55 -12.98 -9.20
C LEU A 214 16.36 -12.78 -10.13
N TYR A 215 15.16 -12.77 -9.57
CA TYR A 215 13.97 -12.26 -10.25
C TYR A 215 13.52 -10.98 -9.53
N GLU A 216 13.60 -9.85 -10.22
CA GLU A 216 13.33 -8.51 -9.66
C GLU A 216 12.01 -7.93 -10.14
N TYR A 217 11.31 -7.24 -9.24
CA TYR A 217 10.10 -6.48 -9.55
C TYR A 217 10.46 -5.01 -9.72
N PHE A 218 10.98 -4.65 -10.89
CA PHE A 218 11.38 -3.28 -11.25
C PHE A 218 10.20 -2.30 -11.42
N TYR A 219 8.98 -2.73 -11.08
CA TYR A 219 7.71 -2.04 -11.27
C TYR A 219 7.80 -0.53 -10.99
N GLY A 220 7.33 0.27 -11.95
CA GLY A 220 6.75 1.58 -11.73
C GLY A 220 5.23 1.56 -11.90
N TYR A 221 4.70 0.57 -12.62
CA TYR A 221 3.27 0.31 -12.76
C TYR A 221 2.61 0.11 -11.40
N GLY A 222 1.44 0.71 -11.20
CA GLY A 222 0.69 0.67 -9.94
C GLY A 222 1.19 1.66 -8.89
N PHE A 223 2.20 2.48 -9.22
CA PHE A 223 2.70 3.57 -8.40
C PHE A 223 2.41 4.94 -9.04
N VAL A 224 1.98 5.88 -8.21
CA VAL A 224 1.72 7.29 -8.54
C VAL A 224 2.70 8.23 -7.81
N ILE A 225 3.72 7.67 -7.18
CA ILE A 225 4.90 8.38 -6.66
C ILE A 225 6.15 7.72 -7.29
N PRO A 226 7.29 8.43 -7.37
CA PRO A 226 8.54 7.81 -7.77
C PRO A 226 8.92 6.58 -6.93
N ARG A 227 9.12 5.43 -7.60
CA ARG A 227 9.63 4.20 -7.00
C ARG A 227 11.08 3.96 -7.46
N ILE A 228 12.00 4.76 -6.90
CA ILE A 228 13.44 4.70 -7.19
C ILE A 228 14.17 4.09 -5.98
N TYR A 229 15.03 3.11 -6.23
CA TYR A 229 15.75 2.34 -5.20
C TYR A 229 17.05 1.72 -5.76
N SER A 230 17.69 2.43 -6.68
CA SER A 230 18.93 2.08 -7.38
C SER A 230 20.08 1.71 -6.44
N ARG A 231 20.24 2.41 -5.30
CA ARG A 231 21.25 2.10 -4.27
C ARG A 231 20.96 0.78 -3.55
N LEU A 232 19.69 0.49 -3.28
CA LEU A 232 19.28 -0.82 -2.75
C LEU A 232 19.51 -1.95 -3.76
N LEU A 233 19.23 -1.70 -5.06
CA LEU A 233 19.52 -2.64 -6.15
C LEU A 233 21.02 -2.92 -6.26
N ALA A 234 21.87 -1.89 -6.28
CA ALA A 234 23.32 -2.05 -6.33
C ALA A 234 23.84 -2.89 -5.17
N SER A 235 23.38 -2.60 -3.95
CA SER A 235 23.71 -3.39 -2.77
C SER A 235 23.32 -4.85 -2.92
N SER A 236 22.12 -5.14 -3.44
CA SER A 236 21.66 -6.50 -3.66
C SER A 236 22.46 -7.22 -4.75
N PHE A 237 22.61 -6.61 -5.93
CA PHE A 237 23.30 -7.23 -7.06
C PHE A 237 24.75 -7.51 -6.73
N LYS A 238 25.45 -6.57 -6.08
CA LYS A 238 26.82 -6.77 -5.61
C LYS A 238 26.93 -7.93 -4.61
N LYS A 239 26.01 -8.00 -3.65
CA LYS A 239 25.99 -9.07 -2.63
C LYS A 239 25.68 -10.43 -3.25
N ALA A 240 24.67 -10.52 -4.11
CA ALA A 240 24.28 -11.74 -4.80
C ALA A 240 25.37 -12.25 -5.75
N HIS A 241 25.98 -11.35 -6.55
CA HIS A 241 27.11 -11.68 -7.41
C HIS A 241 28.29 -12.21 -6.60
N LYS A 242 28.62 -11.58 -5.45
CA LYS A 242 29.67 -12.08 -4.54
C LYS A 242 29.37 -13.47 -3.98
N MET A 243 28.09 -13.85 -3.83
CA MET A 243 27.69 -15.19 -3.39
C MET A 243 27.74 -16.23 -4.53
N GLY A 244 27.83 -15.80 -5.79
CA GLY A 244 27.81 -16.69 -6.96
C GLY A 244 26.51 -16.69 -7.76
N ALA A 245 25.57 -15.77 -7.50
CA ALA A 245 24.41 -15.60 -8.37
C ALA A 245 24.85 -15.13 -9.77
N MET A 246 24.28 -15.72 -10.82
CA MET A 246 24.79 -15.61 -12.19
C MET A 246 23.87 -14.89 -13.17
N ALA A 247 22.62 -14.62 -12.77
CA ALA A 247 21.64 -14.03 -13.66
C ALA A 247 20.72 -13.06 -12.91
N VAL A 248 20.20 -12.08 -13.64
CA VAL A 248 19.08 -11.23 -13.22
C VAL A 248 18.05 -11.26 -14.32
N THR A 249 16.81 -11.57 -13.96
CA THR A 249 15.62 -11.38 -14.78
C THR A 249 14.65 -10.52 -13.98
N GLY A 250 13.66 -9.94 -14.62
CA GLY A 250 12.66 -9.18 -13.88
C GLY A 250 11.58 -8.57 -14.75
N GLU A 251 10.49 -8.23 -14.10
CA GLU A 251 9.40 -7.49 -14.72
C GLU A 251 9.67 -6.00 -14.58
N ALA A 252 9.91 -5.35 -15.71
CA ALA A 252 10.24 -3.93 -15.78
C ALA A 252 9.06 -3.04 -15.39
N TYR A 253 7.93 -3.19 -16.12
CA TYR A 253 6.72 -2.34 -16.08
C TYR A 253 6.97 -0.95 -15.48
N CYS A 254 7.91 -0.20 -16.05
CA CYS A 254 8.38 1.06 -15.49
C CYS A 254 7.40 2.20 -15.72
N ASN A 255 7.50 3.23 -14.89
CA ASN A 255 6.87 4.51 -15.15
C ASN A 255 7.99 5.50 -15.48
N TRP A 256 8.37 5.58 -16.75
CA TRP A 256 9.51 6.38 -17.21
C TRP A 256 9.48 7.83 -16.71
N SER A 257 8.29 8.43 -16.63
CA SER A 257 8.08 9.81 -16.17
C SER A 257 8.32 10.03 -14.66
N LEU A 258 8.36 8.95 -13.86
CA LEU A 258 8.57 9.01 -12.42
C LEU A 258 9.85 8.29 -11.95
N ASP A 259 10.21 7.17 -12.57
CA ASP A 259 11.28 6.29 -12.11
C ASP A 259 12.24 5.82 -13.21
N GLY A 260 12.25 6.50 -14.37
CA GLY A 260 13.10 6.18 -15.53
C GLY A 260 14.58 5.88 -15.24
N PRO A 261 15.31 6.68 -14.43
CA PRO A 261 16.72 6.44 -14.14
C PRO A 261 17.01 5.07 -13.50
N LYS A 262 16.03 4.47 -12.80
CA LYS A 262 16.18 3.16 -12.14
C LYS A 262 16.56 2.07 -13.13
N LEU A 263 15.91 2.01 -14.29
CA LEU A 263 16.18 0.95 -15.28
C LEU A 263 17.52 1.15 -15.97
N TRP A 264 17.90 2.40 -16.24
CA TRP A 264 19.25 2.72 -16.71
C TRP A 264 20.31 2.18 -15.73
N VAL A 265 20.21 2.56 -14.46
CA VAL A 265 21.15 2.11 -13.42
C VAL A 265 21.12 0.58 -13.29
N ALA A 266 19.94 -0.04 -13.24
CA ALA A 266 19.82 -1.49 -13.15
C ALA A 266 20.50 -2.21 -14.32
N SER A 267 20.36 -1.71 -15.55
CA SER A 267 21.01 -2.28 -16.74
C SER A 267 22.54 -2.23 -16.66
N LYS A 268 23.09 -1.12 -16.18
CA LYS A 268 24.54 -0.95 -15.99
C LYS A 268 25.05 -1.84 -14.86
N LEU A 269 24.30 -1.97 -13.77
CA LEU A 269 24.65 -2.87 -12.67
C LEU A 269 24.59 -4.35 -13.05
N MET A 270 23.69 -4.74 -13.97
CA MET A 270 23.67 -6.09 -14.53
C MET A 270 24.93 -6.39 -15.36
N TRP A 271 25.55 -5.37 -15.97
CA TRP A 271 26.86 -5.49 -16.62
C TRP A 271 28.01 -5.55 -15.60
N ASN A 272 27.97 -4.66 -14.62
CA ASN A 272 28.98 -4.60 -13.55
C ASN A 272 28.34 -4.12 -12.23
N PRO A 273 28.17 -5.01 -11.24
CA PRO A 273 27.52 -4.67 -9.99
C PRO A 273 28.38 -3.81 -9.05
N ASN A 274 29.63 -3.50 -9.43
CA ASN A 274 30.53 -2.62 -8.68
C ASN A 274 30.48 -1.15 -9.14
N LEU A 275 29.65 -0.81 -10.12
CA LEU A 275 29.52 0.57 -10.59
C LEU A 275 28.89 1.47 -9.52
N ASP A 276 29.30 2.74 -9.51
CA ASP A 276 28.79 3.74 -8.59
C ASP A 276 27.42 4.28 -9.07
N VAL A 277 26.41 4.18 -8.22
CA VAL A 277 25.04 4.60 -8.55
C VAL A 277 24.93 6.12 -8.75
N GLY A 278 25.70 6.92 -8.00
CA GLY A 278 25.71 8.36 -8.14
C GLY A 278 26.22 8.77 -9.52
N LYS A 279 27.36 8.21 -9.95
CA LYS A 279 27.94 8.43 -11.28
C LYS A 279 27.02 7.99 -12.41
N LEU A 280 26.35 6.84 -12.27
CA LEU A 280 25.39 6.36 -13.27
C LEU A 280 24.15 7.26 -13.38
N THR A 281 23.70 7.80 -12.25
CA THR A 281 22.57 8.75 -12.20
C THR A 281 22.98 10.10 -12.82
N ASP A 282 24.21 10.54 -12.55
CA ASP A 282 24.79 11.75 -13.13
C ASP A 282 24.97 11.64 -14.65
N GLU A 283 25.50 10.51 -15.13
CA GLU A 283 25.60 10.18 -16.56
C GLU A 283 24.23 10.21 -17.23
N PHE A 284 23.22 9.57 -16.63
CA PHE A 284 21.84 9.61 -17.14
C PHE A 284 21.32 11.04 -17.25
N CYS A 285 21.50 11.85 -16.20
CA CYS A 285 20.99 13.21 -16.20
C CYS A 285 21.71 14.10 -17.21
N THR A 286 23.01 13.91 -17.38
CA THR A 286 23.83 14.63 -18.37
C THR A 286 23.36 14.32 -19.79
N ILE A 287 23.15 13.04 -20.11
CA ILE A 287 22.67 12.60 -21.44
C ILE A 287 21.24 13.11 -21.71
N MET A 288 20.36 13.04 -20.71
CA MET A 288 18.95 13.36 -20.91
C MET A 288 18.65 14.85 -20.86
N PHE A 289 19.38 15.62 -20.04
CA PHE A 289 19.01 16.99 -19.68
C PHE A 289 20.12 18.03 -19.84
N GLU A 290 21.32 17.65 -20.28
CA GLU A 290 22.41 18.58 -20.63
C GLU A 290 22.68 19.57 -19.48
N GLU A 291 22.66 20.89 -19.71
CA GLU A 291 22.90 21.91 -18.69
C GLU A 291 21.89 21.83 -17.53
N ALA A 292 20.69 21.27 -17.75
CA ALA A 292 19.66 21.03 -16.74
C ALA A 292 19.83 19.70 -15.98
N ALA A 293 20.95 19.00 -16.15
CA ALA A 293 21.24 17.74 -15.45
C ALA A 293 21.20 17.88 -13.92
N ASP A 294 21.78 18.94 -13.38
CA ASP A 294 21.91 19.19 -11.94
C ASP A 294 20.57 19.22 -11.18
N PRO A 295 19.57 20.05 -11.58
CA PRO A 295 18.27 20.03 -10.94
C PRO A 295 17.56 18.68 -11.10
N MET A 296 17.63 18.04 -12.27
CA MET A 296 17.01 16.73 -12.48
C MET A 296 17.64 15.62 -11.61
N ARG A 297 18.96 15.63 -11.44
CA ARG A 297 19.68 14.73 -10.52
C ARG A 297 19.16 14.88 -9.10
N LYS A 298 19.03 16.13 -8.61
CA LYS A 298 18.49 16.42 -7.26
C LYS A 298 17.05 15.92 -7.09
N HIS A 299 16.22 16.02 -8.13
CA HIS A 299 14.87 15.45 -8.13
C HIS A 299 14.88 13.92 -7.94
N PHE A 300 15.70 13.18 -8.70
CA PHE A 300 15.77 11.72 -8.59
C PHE A 300 16.40 11.25 -7.30
N GLU A 301 17.44 11.91 -6.80
CA GLU A 301 18.07 11.58 -5.51
C GLU A 301 17.13 11.83 -4.33
N LEU A 302 16.35 12.91 -4.37
CA LEU A 302 15.31 13.16 -3.37
C LEU A 302 14.23 12.08 -3.41
N SER A 303 13.81 11.67 -4.61
CA SER A 303 12.82 10.61 -4.82
C SER A 303 13.30 9.25 -4.29
N GLU A 304 14.55 8.89 -4.55
CA GLU A 304 15.17 7.68 -4.00
C GLU A 304 15.29 7.74 -2.47
N SER A 305 15.80 8.85 -1.93
CA SER A 305 15.90 9.05 -0.48
C SER A 305 14.54 8.94 0.22
N ASN A 306 13.49 9.45 -0.42
CA ASN A 306 12.12 9.34 0.08
C ASN A 306 11.65 7.88 0.16
N TRP A 307 11.96 7.07 -0.87
CA TRP A 307 11.62 5.65 -0.89
C TRP A 307 12.34 4.85 0.19
N GLU A 308 13.63 5.13 0.40
CA GLU A 308 14.47 4.44 1.40
C GLU A 308 14.04 4.71 2.84
N LYS A 309 13.54 5.92 3.12
CA LYS A 309 13.07 6.35 4.46
C LYS A 309 11.73 5.77 4.88
N GLN A 310 11.06 5.00 4.03
CA GLN A 310 9.79 4.37 4.37
C GLN A 310 9.90 3.47 5.62
N LYS A 311 8.82 3.39 6.40
CA LYS A 311 8.76 2.58 7.64
C LYS A 311 8.01 1.26 7.45
N GLY A 312 8.09 0.40 8.47
CA GLY A 312 7.34 -0.86 8.58
C GLY A 312 8.03 -2.07 7.95
N LYS A 313 7.41 -3.25 8.04
CA LYS A 313 7.99 -4.51 7.54
C LYS A 313 8.10 -4.53 6.01
N GLY A 314 9.21 -5.04 5.49
CA GLY A 314 9.37 -5.39 4.08
C GLY A 314 8.42 -6.52 3.66
N ARG A 315 8.09 -6.57 2.37
CA ARG A 315 7.25 -7.63 1.78
C ARG A 315 7.96 -8.16 0.53
N CYS A 316 7.80 -9.45 0.26
CA CYS A 316 8.45 -10.08 -0.89
C CYS A 316 7.82 -9.73 -2.24
N GLN A 317 6.59 -9.21 -2.24
CA GLN A 317 5.85 -8.85 -3.45
C GLN A 317 5.16 -7.49 -3.29
N PHE A 318 5.46 -6.60 -4.24
CA PHE A 318 4.72 -5.38 -4.61
C PHE A 318 4.21 -4.53 -3.44
N LYS A 319 5.06 -4.21 -2.45
CA LYS A 319 4.60 -3.37 -1.34
C LYS A 319 4.12 -2.02 -1.87
N TRP A 320 2.88 -1.66 -1.51
CA TRP A 320 2.18 -0.44 -1.92
C TRP A 320 1.69 -0.37 -3.38
N TRP A 321 1.84 -1.45 -4.15
CA TRP A 321 1.33 -1.52 -5.50
C TRP A 321 -0.19 -1.44 -5.53
N GLN A 322 -0.72 -0.49 -6.33
CA GLN A 322 -2.15 -0.17 -6.40
C GLN A 322 -2.77 0.19 -5.03
N ASP A 323 -1.95 0.59 -4.06
CA ASP A 323 -2.38 0.98 -2.72
C ASP A 323 -2.17 2.49 -2.54
N MET A 324 -3.23 3.21 -2.20
CA MET A 324 -3.21 4.66 -2.02
C MET A 324 -2.37 5.12 -0.82
N THR A 325 -2.10 4.23 0.13
CA THR A 325 -1.20 4.52 1.26
C THR A 325 0.23 4.81 0.83
N GLN A 326 0.62 4.49 -0.43
CA GLN A 326 1.88 4.95 -1.01
C GLN A 326 2.04 6.48 -0.96
N LEU A 327 0.94 7.24 -1.01
CA LEU A 327 0.96 8.71 -0.96
C LEU A 327 1.46 9.23 0.39
N GLN A 328 1.35 8.43 1.46
CA GLN A 328 1.92 8.78 2.78
C GLN A 328 3.44 8.78 2.77
N LEU A 329 4.08 8.10 1.81
CA LEU A 329 5.53 8.02 1.74
C LEU A 329 6.15 9.35 1.33
N MET A 330 5.46 10.20 0.57
CA MET A 330 5.98 11.48 0.11
C MET A 330 5.21 12.64 0.77
N SER A 331 5.86 13.33 1.71
CA SER A 331 5.27 14.51 2.36
C SER A 331 5.08 15.67 1.37
N LEU A 332 4.14 16.58 1.66
CA LEU A 332 3.98 17.84 0.91
C LEU A 332 5.29 18.62 0.74
N LYS A 333 6.17 18.61 1.75
CA LYS A 333 7.48 19.28 1.66
C LYS A 333 8.35 18.62 0.59
N VAL A 334 8.49 17.29 0.65
CA VAL A 334 9.29 16.53 -0.32
C VAL A 334 8.73 16.70 -1.74
N MET A 335 7.40 16.62 -1.89
CA MET A 335 6.73 16.85 -3.17
C MET A 335 7.03 18.24 -3.74
N LYS A 336 6.85 19.31 -2.95
CA LYS A 336 7.14 20.69 -3.41
C LYS A 336 8.61 20.92 -3.73
N THR A 337 9.52 20.37 -2.92
CA THR A 337 10.96 20.45 -3.22
C THR A 337 11.31 19.73 -4.52
N SER A 338 10.68 18.58 -4.75
CA SER A 338 10.83 17.81 -5.99
C SER A 338 10.30 18.58 -7.21
N GLU A 339 9.11 19.20 -7.11
CA GLU A 339 8.56 20.07 -8.16
C GLU A 339 9.50 21.25 -8.45
N ALA A 340 10.01 21.92 -7.42
CA ALA A 340 10.90 23.07 -7.57
C ALA A 340 12.20 22.72 -8.32
N TYR A 341 12.71 21.50 -8.17
CA TYR A 341 13.85 21.04 -8.96
C TYR A 341 13.49 20.88 -10.44
N ILE A 342 12.36 20.25 -10.76
CA ILE A 342 11.92 20.08 -12.15
C ILE A 342 11.59 21.45 -12.79
N ASP A 343 10.91 22.33 -12.05
CA ASP A 343 10.58 23.68 -12.52
C ASP A 343 11.85 24.51 -12.77
N LYS A 344 12.88 24.37 -11.92
CA LYS A 344 14.19 24.97 -12.16
C LYS A 344 14.83 24.42 -13.44
N ALA A 345 14.79 23.11 -13.67
CA ALA A 345 15.31 22.51 -14.89
C ALA A 345 14.61 23.10 -16.14
N LEU A 346 13.28 23.25 -16.07
CA LEU A 346 12.48 23.75 -17.18
C LEU A 346 12.70 25.24 -17.48
N SER A 347 13.11 26.03 -16.49
CA SER A 347 13.43 27.46 -16.67
C SER A 347 14.84 27.71 -17.19
N MET A 348 15.67 26.68 -17.35
CA MET A 348 17.04 26.84 -17.85
C MET A 348 17.07 27.03 -19.36
N ASP A 349 18.14 27.69 -19.82
CA ASP A 349 18.38 27.89 -21.24
C ASP A 349 19.01 26.61 -21.82
N VAL A 350 18.14 25.75 -22.34
CA VAL A 350 18.47 24.47 -22.96
C VAL A 350 17.64 24.31 -24.24
N SER A 351 18.06 23.38 -25.10
CA SER A 351 17.37 23.09 -26.37
C SER A 351 15.88 22.73 -26.16
N ASP A 352 15.06 22.94 -27.18
CA ASP A 352 13.63 22.59 -27.13
C ASP A 352 13.42 21.09 -26.91
N GLU A 353 14.31 20.25 -27.44
CA GLU A 353 14.28 18.81 -27.22
C GLU A 353 14.51 18.45 -25.74
N VAL A 354 15.51 19.08 -25.10
CA VAL A 354 15.75 18.90 -23.65
C VAL A 354 14.56 19.42 -22.84
N LYS A 355 13.98 20.56 -23.23
CA LYS A 355 12.76 21.08 -22.57
C LYS A 355 11.60 20.10 -22.68
N GLU A 356 11.40 19.43 -23.82
CA GLU A 356 10.38 18.38 -23.97
C GLU A 356 10.66 17.17 -23.06
N ARG A 357 11.91 16.72 -22.96
CA ARG A 357 12.30 15.65 -22.03
C ARG A 357 11.99 16.05 -20.58
N ILE A 358 12.29 17.28 -20.17
CA ILE A 358 11.98 17.79 -18.83
C ILE A 358 10.45 17.89 -18.62
N ARG A 359 9.70 18.37 -19.62
CA ARG A 359 8.22 18.42 -19.59
C ARG A 359 7.62 17.04 -19.35
N PHE A 360 8.14 16.00 -20.00
CA PHE A 360 7.69 14.61 -19.77
C PHE A 360 7.79 14.19 -18.30
N TYR A 361 8.89 14.49 -17.60
CA TYR A 361 9.03 14.23 -16.17
C TYR A 361 8.15 15.15 -15.32
N ARG A 362 8.01 16.43 -15.72
CA ARG A 362 7.15 17.40 -15.04
C ARG A 362 5.68 16.96 -15.04
N ASP A 363 5.18 16.49 -16.17
CA ASP A 363 3.80 16.06 -16.35
C ASP A 363 3.50 14.76 -15.61
N GLY A 364 4.45 13.80 -15.65
CA GLY A 364 4.40 12.60 -14.82
C GLY A 364 4.34 12.93 -13.34
N PHE A 365 5.25 13.78 -12.87
CA PHE A 365 5.31 14.18 -11.46
C PHE A 365 4.12 15.08 -11.06
N LYS A 366 3.52 15.83 -11.99
CA LYS A 366 2.31 16.61 -11.71
C LYS A 366 1.16 15.70 -11.27
N THR A 367 1.05 14.51 -11.86
CA THR A 367 0.09 13.49 -11.41
C THR A 367 0.36 13.10 -9.95
N THR A 368 1.62 12.87 -9.58
CA THR A 368 2.03 12.66 -8.17
C THR A 368 1.58 13.83 -7.28
N SER A 369 1.91 15.07 -7.65
CA SER A 369 1.56 16.27 -6.89
C SER A 369 0.05 16.40 -6.69
N ASN A 370 -0.73 16.12 -7.73
CA ASN A 370 -2.19 16.16 -7.70
C ASN A 370 -2.73 15.14 -6.69
N PHE A 371 -2.28 13.88 -6.75
CA PHE A 371 -2.72 12.83 -5.81
C PHE A 371 -2.30 13.12 -4.36
N ILE A 372 -1.05 13.54 -4.14
CA ILE A 372 -0.57 13.92 -2.81
C ILE A 372 -1.37 15.10 -2.26
N SER A 373 -1.65 16.11 -3.08
CA SER A 373 -2.47 17.25 -2.68
C SER A 373 -3.87 16.81 -2.29
N MET A 374 -4.53 15.95 -3.08
CA MET A 374 -5.85 15.40 -2.76
C MET A 374 -5.86 14.54 -1.50
N TYR A 375 -4.76 13.84 -1.22
CA TYR A 375 -4.65 12.90 -0.10
C TYR A 375 -4.33 13.59 1.22
N HIS A 376 -3.70 14.77 1.18
CA HIS A 376 -3.39 15.53 2.39
C HIS A 376 -4.56 16.41 2.85
N PRO A 377 -4.86 16.47 4.16
CA PRO A 377 -6.01 17.20 4.73
C PRO A 377 -6.06 18.72 4.45
N ALA A 378 -4.98 19.31 3.92
CA ALA A 378 -4.89 20.75 3.65
C ALA A 378 -5.42 21.18 2.27
N ALA A 379 -5.92 20.26 1.42
CA ALA A 379 -6.40 20.62 0.08
C ALA A 379 -7.84 21.18 0.08
N LYS A 380 -8.02 22.32 -0.59
CA LYS A 380 -9.31 22.97 -0.81
C LYS A 380 -10.08 22.30 -1.95
N LYS A 381 -11.42 22.27 -1.89
CA LYS A 381 -12.31 21.70 -2.93
C LYS A 381 -12.04 22.23 -4.35
N SER A 382 -11.78 23.53 -4.49
CA SER A 382 -11.42 24.15 -5.78
C SER A 382 -10.18 23.53 -6.42
N ASN A 383 -9.22 23.06 -5.61
CA ASN A 383 -8.02 22.40 -6.11
C ASN A 383 -8.36 21.00 -6.61
N ILE A 384 -9.33 20.32 -6.00
CA ILE A 384 -9.75 18.97 -6.37
C ILE A 384 -10.53 18.97 -7.69
N ASP A 385 -11.44 19.93 -7.89
CA ASP A 385 -12.20 20.05 -9.14
C ASP A 385 -11.28 20.44 -10.32
N ALA A 386 -10.31 21.32 -10.10
CA ALA A 386 -9.27 21.64 -11.09
C ALA A 386 -8.37 20.43 -11.41
N ILE A 387 -8.04 19.61 -10.41
CA ILE A 387 -7.26 18.38 -10.59
C ILE A 387 -8.06 17.31 -11.35
N ILE A 388 -9.35 17.13 -11.05
CA ILE A 388 -10.21 16.19 -11.78
C ILE A 388 -10.33 16.61 -13.25
N LYS A 389 -10.44 17.92 -13.50
CA LYS A 389 -10.44 18.47 -14.85
C LYS A 389 -9.09 18.23 -15.56
N ASP A 390 -7.95 18.49 -14.90
CA ASP A 390 -6.60 18.19 -15.42
C ASP A 390 -6.44 16.69 -15.77
N MET A 391 -6.92 15.79 -14.91
CA MET A 391 -6.89 14.35 -15.18
C MET A 391 -7.79 13.95 -16.36
N ASP A 392 -8.97 14.55 -16.47
CA ASP A 392 -9.91 14.30 -17.58
C ASP A 392 -9.40 14.88 -18.91
N ASP A 393 -8.70 16.02 -18.86
CA ASP A 393 -8.09 16.65 -20.03
C ASP A 393 -6.81 15.90 -20.47
N LYS A 394 -6.01 15.38 -19.54
CA LYS A 394 -4.89 14.47 -19.86
C LYS A 394 -5.34 13.15 -20.48
N LEU A 395 -6.51 12.63 -20.09
CA LEU A 395 -7.14 11.50 -20.78
C LEU A 395 -7.52 11.83 -22.22
N LYS A 396 -7.80 13.10 -22.54
CA LYS A 396 -8.08 13.60 -23.90
C LYS A 396 -6.80 13.88 -24.70
N LEU A 397 -5.65 14.13 -24.05
CA LEU A 397 -4.32 14.28 -24.67
C LEU A 397 -3.69 12.94 -25.11
N ARG A 398 -4.46 11.86 -25.13
CA ARG A 398 -4.08 10.51 -25.58
C ARG A 398 -3.41 10.50 -26.96
N ASP A 399 -3.94 11.26 -27.92
CA ASP A 399 -3.49 11.19 -29.31
C ASP A 399 -2.18 11.96 -29.58
N PRO A 400 -1.94 13.17 -29.01
CA PRO A 400 -0.64 13.84 -29.07
C PRO A 400 0.51 13.07 -28.40
N ALA A 401 0.28 12.42 -27.25
CA ALA A 401 1.30 11.62 -26.57
C ALA A 401 1.67 10.35 -27.35
N ILE A 402 0.69 9.70 -28.00
CA ILE A 402 0.95 8.63 -28.97
C ILE A 402 1.80 9.15 -30.13
N LYS A 403 1.55 10.37 -30.62
CA LYS A 403 2.31 11.01 -31.68
C LYS A 403 3.76 11.34 -31.24
N PHE A 404 3.96 11.80 -30.01
CA PHE A 404 5.31 12.03 -29.44
C PHE A 404 6.08 10.71 -29.24
N ALA A 405 5.45 9.66 -28.71
CA ALA A 405 6.05 8.33 -28.61
C ALA A 405 6.42 7.76 -29.99
N GLN A 406 5.59 8.00 -31.02
CA GLN A 406 5.90 7.67 -32.41
C GLN A 406 7.04 8.52 -32.99
N THR A 407 7.32 9.69 -32.45
CA THR A 407 8.42 10.57 -32.85
C THR A 407 9.73 10.15 -32.17
N LEU A 408 9.70 9.80 -30.88
CA LEU A 408 10.81 9.17 -30.15
C LEU A 408 11.27 7.84 -30.77
N LEU A 409 10.36 7.07 -31.37
CA LEU A 409 10.70 5.84 -32.10
C LEU A 409 11.52 6.10 -33.39
N LYS A 410 11.57 7.35 -33.86
CA LYS A 410 12.34 7.77 -35.05
C LYS A 410 13.67 8.43 -34.69
N ASP A 411 13.95 8.61 -33.39
CA ASP A 411 15.17 9.24 -32.90
C ASP A 411 16.36 8.25 -32.95
N PRO A 412 17.47 8.58 -33.65
CA PRO A 412 18.67 7.74 -33.74
C PRO A 412 19.32 7.41 -32.38
N LEU A 413 19.21 8.28 -31.36
CA LEU A 413 19.72 8.03 -30.01
C LEU A 413 18.99 6.86 -29.34
N TYR A 414 17.70 6.67 -29.63
CA TYR A 414 16.92 5.53 -29.14
C TYR A 414 17.32 4.20 -29.81
N PHE A 415 17.78 4.25 -31.06
CA PHE A 415 18.32 3.09 -31.78
C PHE A 415 19.72 2.68 -31.29
N HIS A 416 20.53 3.64 -30.84
CA HIS A 416 21.91 3.37 -30.43
C HIS A 416 22.07 2.87 -28.99
N VAL A 417 21.10 3.09 -28.09
CA VAL A 417 21.23 2.70 -26.68
C VAL A 417 20.89 1.22 -26.42
N TRP A 418 20.30 0.49 -27.37
CA TRP A 418 19.93 -0.91 -27.14
C TRP A 418 20.00 -1.76 -28.43
N SER A 419 21.22 -2.17 -28.79
CA SER A 419 21.47 -3.14 -29.87
C SER A 419 21.15 -4.58 -29.45
N GLY A 420 19.91 -4.80 -29.01
CA GLY A 420 19.31 -6.12 -28.78
C GLY A 420 17.95 -6.12 -29.47
N GLY A 421 17.88 -6.68 -30.67
CA GLY A 421 16.69 -6.67 -31.54
C GLY A 421 15.39 -7.15 -30.88
N PRO A 422 14.29 -7.07 -31.65
CA PRO A 422 13.04 -6.40 -31.30
C PRO A 422 12.47 -6.89 -29.97
N LEU A 423 12.93 -6.30 -28.86
CA LEU A 423 12.13 -6.22 -27.65
C LEU A 423 11.02 -5.21 -27.92
N LYS A 424 10.02 -5.76 -28.62
CA LYS A 424 8.75 -5.19 -29.08
C LYS A 424 8.47 -3.85 -28.44
N THR A 425 8.57 -2.83 -29.28
CA THR A 425 7.93 -1.50 -29.24
C THR A 425 6.53 -1.48 -28.59
N HIS A 426 5.84 -2.61 -28.47
CA HIS A 426 4.62 -2.77 -27.67
C HIS A 426 4.76 -2.63 -26.14
N GLN A 427 5.93 -2.85 -25.52
CA GLN A 427 6.07 -2.73 -24.06
C GLN A 427 6.37 -1.31 -23.60
N THR A 428 7.08 -0.51 -24.40
CA THR A 428 7.17 0.95 -24.24
C THR A 428 5.81 1.62 -24.46
N LEU A 429 4.95 1.04 -25.31
CA LEU A 429 3.56 1.49 -25.53
C LEU A 429 2.57 1.09 -24.42
N GLN A 430 2.97 0.27 -23.43
CA GLN A 430 2.11 -0.05 -22.27
C GLN A 430 1.95 1.13 -21.30
N ILE A 431 2.73 2.22 -21.47
CA ILE A 431 2.58 3.48 -20.72
C ILE A 431 1.09 3.91 -20.64
N HIS A 432 0.29 3.65 -21.68
CA HIS A 432 -1.13 4.04 -21.71
C HIS A 432 -2.13 2.98 -21.20
N ARG A 433 -1.79 1.69 -21.12
CA ARG A 433 -2.66 0.70 -20.44
C ARG A 433 -2.56 0.83 -18.92
N VAL A 434 -1.42 1.31 -18.46
CA VAL A 434 -1.15 1.68 -17.06
C VAL A 434 -1.99 2.87 -16.63
N ASP A 435 -2.09 3.91 -17.48
CA ASP A 435 -3.06 4.98 -17.30
C ASP A 435 -4.50 4.47 -17.39
N PHE A 436 -4.83 3.44 -18.16
CA PHE A 436 -6.20 2.99 -18.29
C PHE A 436 -6.78 2.36 -17.01
N ALA A 437 -6.02 1.50 -16.32
CA ALA A 437 -6.46 0.85 -15.08
C ALA A 437 -6.30 1.76 -13.84
N LEU A 438 -5.23 2.56 -13.79
CA LEU A 438 -5.05 3.61 -12.78
C LEU A 438 -6.11 4.69 -12.98
N SER A 439 -6.33 5.22 -14.18
CA SER A 439 -7.33 6.27 -14.42
C SER A 439 -8.76 5.76 -14.27
N HIS A 440 -9.15 4.53 -14.66
CA HIS A 440 -10.53 4.07 -14.39
C HIS A 440 -10.80 3.77 -12.91
N GLY A 441 -9.85 3.13 -12.22
CA GLY A 441 -9.96 2.87 -10.78
C GLY A 441 -9.83 4.15 -9.95
N MET A 442 -8.92 5.04 -10.33
CA MET A 442 -8.65 6.31 -9.66
C MET A 442 -9.59 7.43 -10.06
N LEU A 443 -10.19 7.50 -11.26
CA LEU A 443 -11.33 8.40 -11.52
C LEU A 443 -12.56 7.94 -10.77
N LYS A 444 -12.81 6.63 -10.65
CA LYS A 444 -13.85 6.13 -9.74
C LYS A 444 -13.58 6.60 -8.31
N ASN A 445 -12.34 6.50 -7.83
CA ASN A 445 -11.96 6.90 -6.47
C ASN A 445 -11.78 8.41 -6.27
N ALA A 446 -11.43 9.18 -7.30
CA ALA A 446 -11.33 10.64 -7.31
C ALA A 446 -12.71 11.26 -7.39
N LYS A 447 -13.63 10.69 -8.20
CA LYS A 447 -15.07 11.00 -8.12
C LYS A 447 -15.65 10.57 -6.77
N LEU A 448 -15.16 9.48 -6.16
CA LEU A 448 -15.51 9.10 -4.78
C LEU A 448 -14.95 10.10 -3.75
N LEU A 449 -13.75 10.64 -3.96
CA LEU A 449 -13.12 11.67 -3.10
C LEU A 449 -13.78 13.04 -3.29
N SER A 450 -14.13 13.45 -4.51
CA SER A 450 -14.87 14.68 -4.81
C SER A 450 -16.32 14.60 -4.33
N ARG A 451 -16.94 13.41 -4.43
CA ARG A 451 -18.18 13.08 -3.72
C ARG A 451 -17.96 13.24 -2.22
N LYS A 452 -16.96 12.59 -1.61
CA LYS A 452 -16.62 12.75 -0.18
C LYS A 452 -16.37 14.21 0.25
N VAL A 453 -15.72 15.02 -0.57
CA VAL A 453 -15.47 16.46 -0.29
C VAL A 453 -16.75 17.31 -0.43
N THR A 454 -17.66 16.91 -1.30
CA THR A 454 -19.00 17.50 -1.42
C THR A 454 -19.94 17.00 -0.30
N GLU A 455 -19.77 15.75 0.13
CA GLU A 455 -20.45 15.08 1.25
C GLU A 455 -20.00 15.64 2.61
N LEU A 456 -18.74 16.08 2.72
CA LEU A 456 -18.17 16.76 3.90
C LEU A 456 -18.78 18.15 4.14
N LYS A 457 -19.45 18.76 3.15
CA LYS A 457 -20.21 20.02 3.34
C LYS A 457 -21.65 19.81 3.78
N GLY A 458 -22.15 18.57 3.79
CA GLY A 458 -23.55 18.24 4.09
C GLY A 458 -23.64 16.95 4.88
N ALA A 459 -22.98 16.88 6.04
CA ALA A 459 -22.80 15.66 6.82
C ALA A 459 -24.11 15.02 7.32
N LYS A 460 -25.26 15.70 7.23
CA LYS A 460 -26.54 15.19 7.74
C LYS A 460 -27.57 14.75 6.69
N ASN A 461 -27.44 14.99 5.39
CA ASN A 461 -28.41 14.42 4.41
C ASN A 461 -27.81 13.26 3.59
N THR A 462 -26.49 13.07 3.65
CA THR A 462 -25.78 12.20 2.72
C THR A 462 -25.49 10.78 3.22
N LEU A 463 -25.45 10.55 4.54
CA LEU A 463 -25.28 9.19 5.10
C LEU A 463 -26.43 8.24 4.67
N GLU A 464 -27.67 8.71 4.64
CA GLU A 464 -28.86 7.90 4.28
C GLU A 464 -28.88 7.53 2.79
N HIS A 465 -28.50 8.45 1.90
CA HIS A 465 -28.38 8.18 0.46
C HIS A 465 -27.21 7.23 0.15
N SER A 466 -26.11 7.35 0.90
CA SER A 466 -24.94 6.47 0.77
C SER A 466 -25.24 5.05 1.29
N LEU A 467 -25.96 4.92 2.41
CA LEU A 467 -26.45 3.65 2.93
C LEU A 467 -27.39 2.95 1.95
N ALA A 468 -28.27 3.69 1.27
CA ALA A 468 -29.18 3.14 0.27
C ALA A 468 -28.44 2.61 -0.98
N ALA A 469 -27.44 3.35 -1.48
CA ALA A 469 -26.63 2.95 -2.63
C ALA A 469 -25.73 1.74 -2.32
N ILE A 470 -25.19 1.66 -1.10
CA ILE A 470 -24.34 0.55 -0.67
C ILE A 470 -25.19 -0.71 -0.41
N LYS A 471 -26.38 -0.59 0.20
CA LYS A 471 -27.35 -1.68 0.31
C LYS A 471 -27.75 -2.24 -1.06
N LYS A 472 -27.96 -1.37 -2.05
CA LYS A 472 -28.25 -1.76 -3.45
C LYS A 472 -27.08 -2.49 -4.12
N TYR A 473 -25.85 -2.07 -3.86
CA TYR A 473 -24.64 -2.74 -4.37
C TYR A 473 -24.39 -4.10 -3.71
N MET A 474 -24.64 -4.22 -2.41
CA MET A 474 -24.52 -5.46 -1.64
C MET A 474 -25.58 -6.50 -1.99
N ALA A 475 -26.82 -6.07 -2.24
CA ALA A 475 -27.87 -6.93 -2.76
C ALA A 475 -27.48 -7.55 -4.13
N ALA A 476 -26.66 -6.85 -4.91
CA ALA A 476 -26.14 -7.33 -6.18
C ALA A 476 -24.80 -8.10 -6.05
N HIS A 477 -24.09 -8.02 -4.92
CA HIS A 477 -22.75 -8.60 -4.72
C HIS A 477 -22.54 -9.12 -3.28
N PRO A 478 -23.11 -10.28 -2.92
CA PRO A 478 -23.12 -10.82 -1.55
C PRO A 478 -21.73 -11.18 -0.99
N ASP A 479 -20.73 -11.33 -1.85
CA ASP A 479 -19.38 -11.80 -1.48
C ASP A 479 -18.42 -10.66 -1.08
N ALA A 480 -18.90 -9.41 -1.04
CA ALA A 480 -18.12 -8.20 -0.82
C ALA A 480 -17.68 -8.00 0.65
N LYS A 481 -16.94 -8.97 1.21
CA LYS A 481 -16.49 -9.01 2.61
C LYS A 481 -15.67 -7.78 3.05
N ALA A 482 -14.92 -7.17 2.12
CA ALA A 482 -14.16 -5.95 2.39
C ALA A 482 -15.07 -4.73 2.56
N LEU A 483 -16.17 -4.66 1.79
CA LEU A 483 -17.15 -3.60 1.88
C LEU A 483 -18.01 -3.75 3.14
N GLN A 484 -18.38 -5.00 3.47
CA GLN A 484 -19.04 -5.35 4.74
C GLN A 484 -18.20 -4.88 5.94
N ARG A 485 -16.90 -5.16 5.94
CA ARG A 485 -15.99 -4.73 7.01
C ARG A 485 -15.88 -3.20 7.14
N ILE A 486 -15.88 -2.48 6.02
CA ILE A 486 -15.86 -1.00 6.00
C ILE A 486 -17.18 -0.42 6.55
N LEU A 487 -18.31 -1.08 6.29
CA LEU A 487 -19.62 -0.69 6.80
C LEU A 487 -19.80 -1.00 8.28
N ASP A 488 -19.26 -2.14 8.73
CA ASP A 488 -19.33 -2.56 10.12
C ASP A 488 -18.43 -1.70 11.03
N LYS A 489 -17.33 -1.16 10.46
CA LYS A 489 -16.31 -0.41 11.21
C LYS A 489 -15.71 0.79 10.43
N PRO A 490 -16.50 1.82 10.08
CA PRO A 490 -16.05 2.95 9.25
C PRO A 490 -14.91 3.76 9.88
N ASN A 491 -14.88 3.83 11.22
CA ASN A 491 -13.86 4.57 11.98
C ASN A 491 -12.47 3.90 11.96
N GLU A 492 -12.38 2.59 11.69
CA GLU A 492 -11.08 1.90 11.48
C GLU A 492 -10.34 2.44 10.25
N PHE A 493 -11.09 2.93 9.25
CA PHE A 493 -10.56 3.33 7.94
C PHE A 493 -10.48 4.85 7.77
N PHE A 494 -11.30 5.62 8.48
CA PHE A 494 -11.37 7.09 8.40
C PHE A 494 -11.59 7.73 9.78
N PRO A 495 -10.63 7.62 10.71
CA PRO A 495 -10.79 8.24 12.03
C PRO A 495 -10.84 9.77 11.89
N GLN A 496 -11.77 10.44 12.57
CA GLN A 496 -11.84 11.91 12.61
C GLN A 496 -10.55 12.48 13.20
N GLN A 497 -10.05 13.61 12.69
CA GLN A 497 -8.72 14.12 13.04
C GLN A 497 -8.76 15.58 13.45
N MET A 498 -7.86 15.97 14.36
CA MET A 498 -7.61 17.37 14.70
C MET A 498 -6.12 17.62 15.01
N THR A 499 -5.72 18.89 15.06
CA THR A 499 -4.39 19.31 15.51
C THR A 499 -4.51 20.16 16.77
N ALA A 500 -3.85 19.74 17.84
CA ALA A 500 -3.63 20.54 19.04
C ALA A 500 -2.49 21.53 18.77
N ILE A 501 -2.76 22.81 19.00
CA ILE A 501 -1.81 23.92 18.81
C ILE A 501 -1.00 24.08 20.10
N ARG A 502 0.28 24.47 20.00
CA ARG A 502 1.11 24.68 21.20
C ARG A 502 0.95 26.11 21.73
N THR A 503 0.70 26.27 23.02
CA THR A 503 0.74 27.59 23.68
C THR A 503 2.13 27.91 24.22
N LYS A 504 2.50 29.19 24.20
CA LYS A 504 3.76 29.69 24.77
C LYS A 504 3.68 29.95 26.28
N LYS A 505 2.46 30.14 26.79
CA LYS A 505 2.16 30.43 28.20
C LYS A 505 1.24 29.35 28.74
N THR A 506 1.43 29.00 30.01
CA THR A 506 0.53 28.15 30.78
C THR A 506 -0.85 28.80 30.86
N MET A 507 -1.88 28.02 30.55
CA MET A 507 -3.27 28.48 30.56
C MET A 507 -3.78 28.55 32.00
N ARG A 508 -4.64 29.53 32.30
CA ARG A 508 -5.28 29.64 33.62
C ARG A 508 -6.59 28.86 33.60
N VAL A 509 -6.68 27.82 34.43
CA VAL A 509 -7.89 27.00 34.56
C VAL A 509 -8.96 27.74 35.38
N ASP A 510 -9.76 28.58 34.72
CA ASP A 510 -10.81 29.39 35.35
C ASP A 510 -12.22 29.09 34.81
N GLY A 511 -12.34 28.16 33.85
CA GLY A 511 -13.60 27.73 33.25
C GLY A 511 -14.08 28.66 32.13
N LYS A 512 -13.26 29.63 31.69
CA LYS A 512 -13.61 30.61 30.66
C LYS A 512 -12.67 30.48 29.46
N ASP A 513 -13.20 30.68 28.26
CA ASP A 513 -12.45 30.67 27.00
C ASP A 513 -12.03 32.08 26.54
N ASN A 514 -11.89 33.04 27.46
CA ASN A 514 -11.62 34.43 27.14
C ASN A 514 -10.14 34.73 26.84
N GLU A 515 -9.23 33.83 27.20
CA GLU A 515 -7.81 33.96 26.91
C GLU A 515 -7.53 34.03 25.40
N SER A 516 -6.59 34.90 25.01
CA SER A 516 -6.22 35.08 23.61
C SER A 516 -5.69 33.80 22.94
N ALA A 517 -5.17 32.85 23.73
CA ALA A 517 -4.75 31.54 23.24
C ALA A 517 -5.96 30.67 22.85
N TRP A 518 -7.02 30.59 23.68
CA TRP A 518 -8.26 29.86 23.37
C TRP A 518 -8.91 30.33 22.06
N LYS A 519 -8.89 31.64 21.81
CA LYS A 519 -9.44 32.23 20.57
C LYS A 519 -8.72 31.81 19.29
N LYS A 520 -7.46 31.34 19.38
CA LYS A 520 -6.67 30.86 18.24
C LYS A 520 -6.83 29.37 17.98
N ILE A 521 -7.48 28.64 18.89
CA ILE A 521 -7.67 27.19 18.81
C ILE A 521 -9.05 26.90 18.20
N PRO A 522 -9.11 26.22 17.04
CA PRO A 522 -10.38 25.86 16.42
C PRO A 522 -11.22 24.98 17.34
N ALA A 523 -12.48 25.38 17.56
CA ALA A 523 -13.45 24.52 18.23
C ALA A 523 -13.77 23.32 17.33
N GLN A 524 -13.77 22.13 17.92
CA GLN A 524 -14.30 20.91 17.35
C GLN A 524 -15.72 20.71 17.88
N GLY A 525 -16.60 20.13 17.07
CA GLY A 525 -18.02 19.97 17.40
C GLY A 525 -18.65 18.79 16.66
N ASP A 526 -19.93 18.93 16.32
CA ASP A 526 -20.72 17.96 15.54
C ASP A 526 -20.83 16.58 16.19
N PHE A 527 -21.09 16.56 17.51
CA PHE A 527 -21.26 15.32 18.23
C PHE A 527 -22.42 14.52 17.64
N GLU A 528 -22.19 13.24 17.37
CA GLU A 528 -23.21 12.33 16.87
C GLU A 528 -23.78 11.50 18.03
N LEU A 529 -25.08 11.18 17.99
CA LEU A 529 -25.66 10.25 18.95
C LEU A 529 -24.91 8.91 18.93
N SER A 530 -24.49 8.48 20.11
CA SER A 530 -23.45 7.45 20.30
C SER A 530 -23.72 6.68 21.60
N ARG A 531 -23.25 5.43 21.68
CA ARG A 531 -23.32 4.68 22.94
C ARG A 531 -22.17 5.08 23.87
N ILE A 532 -22.52 5.75 24.96
CA ILE A 532 -21.63 6.05 26.08
C ILE A 532 -22.12 5.26 27.30
N ASN A 533 -21.20 4.67 28.06
CA ASN A 533 -21.46 3.63 29.07
C ASN A 533 -22.78 3.79 29.87
N THR A 534 -23.56 2.71 29.81
CA THR A 534 -24.60 2.19 30.74
C THR A 534 -25.92 2.95 31.02
N MET A 535 -26.98 2.11 31.03
CA MET A 535 -28.37 2.25 31.56
C MET A 535 -29.48 2.88 30.71
N ILE A 536 -29.18 3.59 29.64
CA ILE A 536 -30.23 4.15 28.78
C ILE A 536 -30.39 3.24 27.56
N LYS A 537 -31.37 2.33 27.59
CA LYS A 537 -31.89 1.72 26.36
C LYS A 537 -32.67 2.83 25.64
N PRO A 538 -32.22 3.33 24.47
CA PRO A 538 -32.96 4.37 23.78
C PRO A 538 -34.26 3.74 23.27
N ASN A 539 -35.39 4.06 23.88
CA ASN A 539 -36.67 3.85 23.21
C ASN A 539 -36.71 4.87 22.06
N ASN A 540 -36.76 4.37 20.82
CA ASN A 540 -36.99 5.11 19.56
C ASN A 540 -35.79 5.83 18.94
N ILE A 541 -34.80 5.08 18.43
CA ILE A 541 -33.98 5.58 17.31
C ILE A 541 -33.92 4.51 16.21
N HIS A 542 -35.06 4.30 15.55
CA HIS A 542 -35.09 3.78 14.19
C HIS A 542 -35.12 4.97 13.24
N LYS A 543 -33.95 5.55 12.93
CA LYS A 543 -33.61 6.28 11.69
C LYS A 543 -32.24 6.93 11.85
N ASP A 544 -31.47 6.85 10.77
CA ASP A 544 -30.12 7.39 10.65
C ASP A 544 -30.12 8.93 10.90
N LYS A 545 -29.12 9.44 11.64
CA LYS A 545 -28.76 10.87 11.79
C LYS A 545 -29.67 11.82 12.61
N ALA A 546 -29.95 11.52 13.87
CA ALA A 546 -30.44 12.55 14.79
C ALA A 546 -29.27 13.37 15.39
N THR A 547 -29.41 14.70 15.43
CA THR A 547 -28.48 15.63 16.09
C THR A 547 -28.80 15.62 17.59
N PRO A 548 -27.81 15.62 18.50
CA PRO A 548 -28.07 15.74 19.93
C PRO A 548 -28.84 17.03 20.27
N ASN A 549 -29.70 16.97 21.29
CA ASN A 549 -30.49 18.13 21.73
C ASN A 549 -29.61 19.25 22.30
N SER A 550 -28.47 18.89 22.87
CA SER A 550 -27.48 19.82 23.42
C SER A 550 -26.25 19.85 22.53
N ALA A 551 -26.04 20.95 21.81
CA ALA A 551 -24.82 21.17 21.05
C ALA A 551 -23.62 21.17 22.00
N THR A 552 -22.59 20.38 21.67
CA THR A 552 -21.36 20.30 22.46
C THR A 552 -20.16 20.56 21.57
N THR A 553 -19.26 21.42 22.02
CA THR A 553 -18.00 21.73 21.35
C THR A 553 -16.84 21.56 22.32
N PHE A 554 -15.64 21.33 21.79
CA PHE A 554 -14.43 21.29 22.59
C PHE A 554 -13.22 21.87 21.86
N ARG A 555 -12.21 22.29 22.61
CA ARG A 555 -10.91 22.78 22.12
C ARG A 555 -9.81 22.04 22.87
N ILE A 556 -8.69 21.79 22.20
CA ILE A 556 -7.51 21.15 22.79
C ILE A 556 -6.27 21.95 22.46
N THR A 557 -5.45 22.20 23.46
CA THR A 557 -4.15 22.84 23.34
C THR A 557 -3.18 22.30 24.38
N PHE A 558 -1.90 22.64 24.28
CA PHE A 558 -0.91 22.13 25.22
C PHE A 558 0.28 23.09 25.35
N ASP A 559 0.97 23.03 26.48
CA ASP A 559 2.26 23.71 26.69
C ASP A 559 3.39 22.68 26.93
N LYS A 560 4.46 23.07 27.64
CA LYS A 560 5.58 22.19 27.97
C LYS A 560 5.27 21.11 28.99
N THR A 561 4.21 21.22 29.78
CA THR A 561 3.98 20.35 30.94
C THR A 561 2.55 19.83 31.03
N LYS A 562 1.56 20.52 30.44
CA LYS A 562 0.15 20.18 30.55
C LYS A 562 -0.56 20.12 29.19
N LEU A 563 -1.55 19.24 29.12
CA LEU A 563 -2.62 19.22 28.11
C LEU A 563 -3.83 19.98 28.66
N TYR A 564 -4.39 20.86 27.84
CA TYR A 564 -5.58 21.65 28.18
C TYR A 564 -6.76 21.25 27.29
N ILE A 565 -7.92 21.04 27.91
CA ILE A 565 -9.17 20.73 27.21
C ILE A 565 -10.24 21.68 27.71
N PHE A 566 -10.89 22.37 26.79
CA PHE A 566 -12.04 23.22 27.07
C PHE A 566 -13.26 22.64 26.39
N VAL A 567 -14.38 22.50 27.10
CA VAL A 567 -15.64 21.96 26.61
C VAL A 567 -16.76 22.95 26.88
N SER A 568 -17.66 23.13 25.92
CA SER A 568 -18.85 23.96 26.05
C SER A 568 -20.05 23.19 25.53
N SER A 569 -21.08 23.04 26.36
CA SER A 569 -22.34 22.35 26.06
C SER A 569 -23.51 23.31 26.26
N GLU A 570 -24.36 23.47 25.26
CA GLU A 570 -25.62 24.23 25.35
C GLU A 570 -26.65 23.40 26.12
N ILE A 571 -26.97 23.83 27.34
CA ILE A 571 -27.95 23.20 28.22
C ILE A 571 -28.37 24.17 29.31
N LYS A 572 -29.69 24.27 29.54
CA LYS A 572 -30.20 25.13 30.61
C LYS A 572 -29.81 24.60 31.99
N LYS A 573 -29.45 25.48 32.91
CA LYS A 573 -29.03 25.12 34.28
C LYS A 573 -30.03 24.19 34.99
N ASN A 574 -31.32 24.47 34.85
CA ASN A 574 -32.40 23.67 35.47
C ASN A 574 -32.68 22.34 34.76
N GLN A 575 -32.00 22.05 33.64
CA GLN A 575 -32.09 20.79 32.90
C GLN A 575 -30.93 19.85 33.22
N LEU A 576 -29.84 20.35 33.81
CA LEU A 576 -28.70 19.53 34.24
C LEU A 576 -29.07 18.64 35.44
N LYS A 577 -28.87 17.34 35.27
CA LYS A 577 -28.91 16.34 36.32
C LYS A 577 -27.50 16.14 36.87
N MET A 578 -27.22 16.70 38.03
CA MET A 578 -25.94 16.56 38.71
C MET A 578 -26.17 16.35 40.20
N LYS A 579 -25.36 15.51 40.83
CA LYS A 579 -25.33 15.32 42.29
C LYS A 579 -23.90 15.47 42.78
N GLN A 580 -23.73 16.08 43.96
CA GLN A 580 -22.43 16.08 44.62
C GLN A 580 -22.02 14.64 44.93
N ARG A 581 -20.79 14.28 44.54
CA ARG A 581 -20.24 12.94 44.72
C ARG A 581 -18.84 13.01 45.31
N LYS A 582 -18.40 11.90 45.91
CA LYS A 582 -16.99 11.68 46.19
C LYS A 582 -16.26 11.40 44.86
N GLU A 583 -14.98 11.74 44.80
CA GLU A 583 -14.12 11.36 43.66
C GLU A 583 -14.14 9.84 43.42
N ASP A 584 -14.03 9.46 42.15
CA ASP A 584 -14.08 8.08 41.63
C ASP A 584 -15.35 7.27 41.95
N ASN A 585 -16.41 7.94 42.45
CA ASN A 585 -17.68 7.27 42.73
C ASN A 585 -18.35 6.81 41.42
N TYR A 586 -18.48 5.48 41.27
CA TYR A 586 -19.09 4.86 40.08
C TYR A 586 -20.48 5.40 39.74
N ASN A 587 -21.27 5.83 40.72
CA ASN A 587 -22.63 6.34 40.50
C ASN A 587 -22.66 7.67 39.73
N ILE A 588 -21.52 8.31 39.48
CA ILE A 588 -21.40 9.48 38.61
C ILE A 588 -22.01 9.24 37.23
N ILE A 589 -22.04 8.00 36.75
CA ILE A 589 -22.69 7.60 35.48
C ILE A 589 -24.19 7.92 35.40
N SER A 590 -24.84 8.25 36.53
CA SER A 590 -26.25 8.62 36.59
C SER A 590 -26.52 10.13 36.44
N ASP A 591 -25.45 10.93 36.31
CA ASP A 591 -25.46 12.37 36.09
C ASP A 591 -25.22 12.73 34.62
N ASP A 592 -25.42 14.00 34.29
CA ASP A 592 -24.92 14.63 33.09
C ASP A 592 -23.40 14.69 33.09
N LEU A 593 -22.76 14.10 32.07
CA LEU A 593 -21.31 13.94 32.01
C LEU A 593 -20.68 14.39 30.71
N ILE A 594 -19.42 14.82 30.83
CA ILE A 594 -18.41 14.74 29.79
C ILE A 594 -17.54 13.52 30.05
N GLN A 595 -17.32 12.69 29.03
CA GLN A 595 -16.42 11.55 29.08
C GLN A 595 -15.30 11.73 28.06
N ILE A 596 -14.04 11.64 28.50
CA ILE A 596 -12.85 11.84 27.70
C ILE A 596 -12.01 10.56 27.72
N LYS A 597 -11.38 10.22 26.60
CA LYS A 597 -10.52 9.05 26.49
C LYS A 597 -9.28 9.31 25.64
N PHE A 598 -8.13 8.79 26.10
CA PHE A 598 -6.81 8.98 25.48
C PHE A 598 -6.06 7.65 25.29
N ASP A 599 -5.31 7.54 24.20
CA ASP A 599 -4.16 6.63 24.03
C ASP A 599 -2.93 7.51 23.81
N ALA A 600 -2.33 7.96 24.91
CA ALA A 600 -1.28 8.99 24.93
C ALA A 600 0.04 8.56 24.23
N ASN A 601 0.15 7.30 23.81
CA ASN A 601 1.30 6.77 23.08
C ASN A 601 0.92 6.09 21.76
N SER A 602 -0.36 6.15 21.34
CA SER A 602 -0.87 5.47 20.14
C SER A 602 -0.50 3.98 20.06
N THR A 603 -0.46 3.31 21.21
CA THR A 603 -0.07 1.89 21.30
C THR A 603 -1.22 0.96 20.94
N GLY A 604 -2.46 1.44 21.05
CA GLY A 604 -3.69 0.65 20.97
C GLY A 604 -3.92 -0.29 22.14
N LYS A 605 -3.10 -0.23 23.19
CA LYS A 605 -3.13 -1.17 24.32
C LYS A 605 -3.52 -0.52 25.64
N GLU A 606 -3.13 0.74 25.83
CA GLU A 606 -3.38 1.46 27.06
C GLU A 606 -4.27 2.67 26.81
N PHE A 607 -5.39 2.73 27.51
CA PHE A 607 -6.29 3.85 27.43
C PHE A 607 -6.63 4.43 28.78
N LEU A 608 -6.44 5.74 28.89
CA LEU A 608 -6.81 6.55 30.05
C LEU A 608 -8.19 7.16 29.79
N SER A 609 -9.10 7.11 30.75
CA SER A 609 -10.45 7.65 30.59
C SER A 609 -10.87 8.47 31.81
N MET A 610 -11.50 9.62 31.56
CA MET A 610 -12.02 10.52 32.59
C MET A 610 -13.51 10.77 32.35
N GLN A 611 -14.29 10.83 33.43
CA GLN A 611 -15.70 11.21 33.43
C GLN A 611 -15.88 12.36 34.40
N LEU A 612 -16.50 13.46 33.96
CA LEU A 612 -16.71 14.65 34.79
C LEU A 612 -18.16 15.12 34.71
N ASN A 613 -18.76 15.46 35.85
CA ASN A 613 -20.07 16.12 35.90
C ASN A 613 -19.92 17.64 36.00
N ALA A 614 -21.04 18.37 35.94
CA ALA A 614 -21.04 19.83 35.98
C ALA A 614 -20.62 20.43 37.34
N LEU A 615 -20.48 19.63 38.39
CA LEU A 615 -19.94 20.04 39.69
C LEU A 615 -18.43 19.83 39.79
N GLY A 616 -17.79 19.28 38.72
CA GLY A 616 -16.37 18.99 38.70
C GLY A 616 -15.99 17.69 39.40
N ASN A 617 -16.96 16.90 39.89
CA ASN A 617 -16.66 15.55 40.40
C ASN A 617 -16.15 14.70 39.25
N SER A 618 -15.12 13.89 39.51
CA SER A 618 -14.51 13.08 38.48
C SER A 618 -14.50 11.59 38.80
N ARG A 619 -14.37 10.79 37.75
CA ARG A 619 -13.99 9.39 37.83
C ARG A 619 -12.99 9.06 36.75
N THR A 620 -11.88 8.47 37.12
CA THR A 620 -10.78 8.13 36.22
C THR A 620 -10.54 6.63 36.18
N THR A 621 -10.08 6.13 35.03
CA THR A 621 -9.79 4.71 34.86
C THR A 621 -8.68 4.49 33.83
N LYS A 622 -7.89 3.43 33.99
CA LYS A 622 -7.01 2.90 32.95
C LYS A 622 -7.54 1.54 32.48
N ASN A 623 -7.83 1.44 31.18
CA ASN A 623 -8.48 0.28 30.58
C ASN A 623 -9.80 -0.15 31.28
N GLY A 624 -10.51 0.82 31.89
CA GLY A 624 -11.78 0.60 32.60
C GLY A 624 -11.62 0.25 34.09
N ASP A 625 -10.40 0.03 34.56
CA ASP A 625 -10.08 -0.21 35.96
C ASP A 625 -9.82 1.12 36.69
N ALA A 626 -10.61 1.38 37.74
CA ALA A 626 -10.53 2.63 38.52
C ALA A 626 -9.35 2.65 39.49
N ASN A 627 -8.72 1.50 39.77
CA ASN A 627 -7.60 1.45 40.71
C ASN A 627 -6.24 1.66 40.02
N LYS A 628 -6.22 1.81 38.70
CA LYS A 628 -4.98 1.78 37.88
C LYS A 628 -4.52 3.13 37.37
N TRP A 629 -5.31 4.20 37.56
CA TRP A 629 -4.94 5.54 37.15
C TRP A 629 -5.81 6.57 37.86
N ASN A 630 -5.18 7.34 38.76
CA ASN A 630 -5.80 8.37 39.59
C ASN A 630 -4.97 9.66 39.42
N PRO A 631 -5.13 10.39 38.30
CA PRO A 631 -4.28 11.51 37.99
C PRO A 631 -4.57 12.71 38.89
N VAL A 632 -3.55 13.52 39.19
CA VAL A 632 -3.74 14.86 39.74
C VAL A 632 -3.92 15.86 38.59
N PHE A 633 -5.07 16.53 38.50
CA PHE A 633 -5.37 17.48 37.42
C PHE A 633 -6.18 18.67 37.93
N ASP A 634 -6.06 19.79 37.22
CA ASP A 634 -6.83 21.00 37.50
C ASP A 634 -8.13 20.96 36.69
N CYS A 635 -9.26 21.30 37.30
CA CYS A 635 -10.54 21.36 36.61
C CYS A 635 -11.43 22.48 37.16
N LYS A 636 -12.02 23.26 36.26
CA LYS A 636 -13.03 24.27 36.60
C LYS A 636 -14.28 24.10 35.75
N SER A 637 -15.42 24.07 36.41
CA SER A 637 -16.74 24.01 35.77
C SER A 637 -17.50 25.32 36.02
N ILE A 638 -18.11 25.86 34.98
CA ILE A 638 -19.01 27.03 35.04
C ILE A 638 -20.35 26.63 34.42
N VAL A 639 -21.42 26.83 35.18
CA VAL A 639 -22.79 26.64 34.70
C VAL A 639 -23.49 28.00 34.71
N THR A 640 -23.85 28.46 33.51
CA THR A 640 -24.68 29.65 33.26
C THR A 640 -26.13 29.22 33.03
N ASP A 641 -27.02 30.17 32.74
CA ASP A 641 -28.45 29.85 32.55
C ASP A 641 -28.72 28.94 31.35
N ASP A 642 -27.87 28.98 30.32
CA ASP A 642 -28.02 28.25 29.06
C ASP A 642 -26.82 27.40 28.64
N THR A 643 -25.69 27.49 29.35
CA THR A 643 -24.44 26.84 28.95
C THR A 643 -23.72 26.21 30.13
N TRP A 644 -23.19 25.00 29.93
CA TRP A 644 -22.21 24.34 30.79
C TRP A 644 -20.83 24.36 30.13
N LYS A 645 -19.85 24.95 30.81
CA LYS A 645 -18.43 25.02 30.41
C LYS A 645 -17.56 24.24 31.37
N LEU A 646 -16.57 23.54 30.83
CA LEU A 646 -15.58 22.75 31.59
C LEU A 646 -14.19 23.02 31.03
N GLU A 647 -13.24 23.40 31.90
CA GLU A 647 -11.84 23.56 31.55
C GLU A 647 -10.99 22.63 32.40
N ILE A 648 -10.12 21.87 31.75
CA ILE A 648 -9.30 20.81 32.36
C ILE A 648 -7.85 21.03 31.96
N ALA A 649 -6.93 20.95 32.92
CA ALA A 649 -5.50 20.85 32.66
C ALA A 649 -4.90 19.59 33.29
N ILE A 650 -4.30 18.74 32.46
CA ILE A 650 -3.74 17.45 32.86
C ILE A 650 -2.23 17.49 32.63
N PRO A 651 -1.40 17.35 33.67
CA PRO A 651 0.04 17.18 33.49
C PRO A 651 0.37 15.96 32.63
N PHE A 652 1.35 16.08 31.74
CA PHE A 652 1.76 14.98 30.85
C PHE A 652 2.32 13.78 31.63
N GLU A 653 3.00 14.03 32.75
CA GLU A 653 3.54 12.99 33.63
C GLU A 653 2.44 12.09 34.22
N GLU A 654 1.29 12.68 34.57
CA GLU A 654 0.12 11.95 35.07
C GLU A 654 -0.46 11.01 34.00
N MET A 655 -0.20 11.28 32.71
CA MET A 655 -0.55 10.42 31.59
C MET A 655 0.57 9.44 31.21
N GLY A 656 1.67 9.39 31.96
CA GLY A 656 2.85 8.58 31.67
C GLY A 656 3.66 9.08 30.47
N VAL A 657 3.57 10.37 30.15
CA VAL A 657 4.29 11.01 29.04
C VAL A 657 5.43 11.84 29.61
N ILE A 658 6.65 11.28 29.57
CA ILE A 658 7.87 11.91 30.11
C ILE A 658 8.56 12.72 29.01
N GLY A 659 8.87 14.00 29.28
CA GLY A 659 9.73 14.86 28.44
C GLY A 659 9.07 15.41 27.16
N VAL A 660 8.31 16.51 27.27
CA VAL A 660 7.56 17.13 26.16
C VAL A 660 8.48 17.74 25.10
N ASP A 661 9.64 18.27 25.47
CA ASP A 661 10.56 18.93 24.52
C ASP A 661 11.27 17.93 23.58
N GLY A 662 11.24 16.62 23.85
CA GLY A 662 11.74 15.55 22.94
C GLY A 662 10.67 14.56 22.45
N ALA A 663 9.59 14.36 23.19
CA ALA A 663 8.53 13.39 22.83
C ALA A 663 7.63 13.85 21.66
N PHE A 664 7.59 15.15 21.35
CA PHE A 664 6.77 15.72 20.28
C PHE A 664 7.57 16.22 19.06
N GLU A 665 8.91 16.09 19.09
CA GLU A 665 9.79 16.34 17.95
C GLU A 665 9.59 15.26 16.87
N GLY A 666 8.63 15.49 15.98
CA GLY A 666 8.30 14.55 14.91
C GLY A 666 6.84 14.53 14.49
N GLY A 667 5.93 15.16 15.26
CA GLY A 667 4.49 15.10 14.99
C GLY A 667 3.84 13.83 15.57
N LYS A 668 4.11 13.53 16.84
CA LYS A 668 3.46 12.44 17.58
C LYS A 668 1.94 12.66 17.59
N SER A 669 1.17 11.59 17.38
CA SER A 669 -0.29 11.63 17.40
C SER A 669 -0.85 10.73 18.50
N TRP A 670 -2.00 11.07 19.05
CA TRP A 670 -2.73 10.27 20.05
C TRP A 670 -4.07 9.85 19.49
N ARG A 671 -4.56 8.68 19.91
CA ARG A 671 -5.99 8.38 19.71
C ARG A 671 -6.81 9.06 20.80
N PHE A 672 -7.92 9.65 20.41
CA PHE A 672 -8.74 10.46 21.30
C PHE A 672 -10.22 10.35 20.97
N ASN A 673 -11.06 10.37 22.00
CA ASN A 673 -12.48 10.62 21.83
C ASN A 673 -13.04 11.36 23.05
N ILE A 674 -14.10 12.14 22.82
CA ILE A 674 -14.84 12.88 23.83
C ILE A 674 -16.34 12.72 23.59
N GLY A 675 -17.11 12.61 24.66
CA GLY A 675 -18.55 12.39 24.59
C GLY A 675 -19.32 13.10 25.69
N ARG A 676 -20.58 13.39 25.41
CA ARG A 676 -21.57 14.03 26.28
C ARG A 676 -22.68 13.03 26.59
N LYS A 677 -22.95 12.77 27.86
CA LYS A 677 -24.08 11.93 28.32
C LYS A 677 -25.18 12.80 28.90
N ALA A 678 -26.23 13.07 28.12
CA ALA A 678 -27.42 13.82 28.52
C ALA A 678 -28.48 12.90 29.17
N VAL A 679 -28.46 12.76 30.50
CA VAL A 679 -29.30 11.76 31.19
C VAL A 679 -30.79 12.06 31.08
N ARG A 680 -31.17 13.33 31.22
CA ARG A 680 -32.57 13.78 31.11
C ARG A 680 -33.14 13.45 29.73
N ASP A 681 -32.40 13.79 28.68
CA ASP A 681 -32.80 13.57 27.29
C ASP A 681 -32.68 12.11 26.87
N ARG A 682 -32.14 11.25 27.74
CA ARG A 682 -31.81 9.87 27.42
C ARG A 682 -30.88 9.76 26.19
N GLN A 683 -30.01 10.76 26.02
CA GLN A 683 -29.08 10.86 24.91
C GLN A 683 -27.64 10.71 25.37
N ALA A 684 -26.84 10.09 24.54
CA ALA A 684 -25.40 10.13 24.63
C ALA A 684 -24.87 10.47 23.24
N SER A 685 -23.82 11.28 23.17
CA SER A 685 -23.27 11.78 21.92
C SER A 685 -21.76 11.90 22.00
N ALA A 686 -21.05 11.72 20.90
CA ALA A 686 -19.60 11.69 20.88
C ALA A 686 -19.04 12.42 19.66
N TRP A 687 -17.83 12.96 19.78
CA TRP A 687 -17.09 13.53 18.66
C TRP A 687 -16.90 12.48 17.56
N VAL A 688 -16.31 11.33 17.89
CA VAL A 688 -16.33 10.15 17.00
C VAL A 688 -17.43 9.19 17.45
N ARG A 689 -18.39 8.91 16.55
CA ARG A 689 -19.53 8.02 16.82
C ARG A 689 -19.05 6.62 17.20
N VAL A 690 -19.64 6.09 18.27
CA VAL A 690 -19.41 4.72 18.73
C VAL A 690 -20.67 3.89 18.43
N PRO A 691 -20.56 2.81 17.64
CA PRO A 691 -21.69 1.94 17.34
C PRO A 691 -22.38 1.40 18.60
N HIS A 692 -23.69 1.17 18.54
CA HIS A 692 -24.45 0.67 19.68
C HIS A 692 -24.02 -0.71 20.18
N THR A 693 -23.33 -1.50 19.35
CA THR A 693 -22.74 -2.80 19.70
C THR A 693 -21.43 -2.69 20.47
N GLU A 694 -20.80 -1.51 20.46
CA GLU A 694 -19.44 -1.30 20.94
C GLU A 694 -19.41 -0.45 22.21
N LYS A 695 -18.31 -0.56 22.98
CA LYS A 695 -18.05 0.30 24.13
C LYS A 695 -17.37 1.59 23.65
N PHE A 696 -17.65 2.72 24.31
CA PHE A 696 -16.96 4.01 24.11
C PHE A 696 -15.42 3.92 24.19
N GLY A 697 -14.93 2.80 24.72
CA GLY A 697 -13.53 2.52 24.90
C GLY A 697 -12.80 1.70 23.83
N ASN A 698 -13.45 1.28 22.75
CA ASN A 698 -12.79 0.47 21.71
C ASN A 698 -11.81 1.33 20.88
N ALA A 699 -10.59 0.83 20.69
CA ALA A 699 -9.51 1.47 19.92
C ALA A 699 -9.92 1.83 18.48
N ASP A 700 -10.84 1.07 17.91
CA ASP A 700 -11.36 1.24 16.55
C ASP A 700 -12.32 2.45 16.41
N ASN A 701 -12.76 3.05 17.53
CA ASN A 701 -13.76 4.13 17.58
C ASN A 701 -13.22 5.42 18.18
N CYS A 702 -11.92 5.69 18.00
CA CYS A 702 -11.27 6.93 18.39
C CYS A 702 -10.85 7.74 17.16
N GLY A 703 -10.92 9.06 17.30
CA GLY A 703 -10.27 9.99 16.39
C GLY A 703 -8.77 10.09 16.67
N VAL A 704 -8.08 10.98 15.96
CA VAL A 704 -6.64 11.21 16.09
C VAL A 704 -6.36 12.69 16.37
N ILE A 705 -5.59 12.96 17.42
CA ILE A 705 -5.03 14.29 17.70
C ILE A 705 -3.56 14.31 17.27
N TYR A 706 -3.17 15.30 16.48
CA TYR A 706 -1.78 15.61 16.16
C TYR A 706 -1.30 16.80 16.99
N PHE A 707 -0.08 16.75 17.50
CA PHE A 707 0.50 17.86 18.27
C PHE A 707 1.42 18.71 17.39
N GLU A 708 1.25 20.03 17.44
CA GLU A 708 2.09 20.99 16.70
C GLU A 708 3.57 20.89 17.13
N LYS A 709 4.50 20.97 16.18
CA LYS A 709 5.94 20.93 16.48
C LYS A 709 6.37 22.24 17.14
N ALA A 710 7.28 22.15 18.12
CA ALA A 710 8.02 23.32 18.60
C ALA A 710 8.75 23.97 17.40
N LYS A 711 8.58 25.28 17.23
CA LYS A 711 9.33 26.07 16.25
C LYS A 711 10.63 26.55 16.85
#